data_AF-A0A2E7HN18-F1
#
_entry.id   AF-A0A2E7HN18-F1
#
_cell.length_a   1.000
_cell.length_b   1.000
_cell.length_c   1.000
_cell.angle_alpha   90.00
_cell.angle_beta   90.00
_cell.angle_gamma   90.00
#
_symmetry.space_group_name_H-M   'P 1'
#
loop_
_entity.id
_entity.type
_entity.pdbx_description
1 polymer ?
#
loop_
_entity_poly.entity_id
_entity_poly.type
_entity_poly.pdbx_seq_one_letter_code
_entity_poly.pdbx_strand_id
1 'polypeptide(L)'
;MTKVIVRNLGFIALFLVSGPALSFASTGELADPSGALSVTLPAGTTSSPSYVVASSGLKGEAVFRGQVKQSSGDAVTFHRVPDLLDPSKSSAPFRPGMLATQKARATSTLDGNKSLSNLSLVFPGAAYLSPPKVYVDLPTEGNDSAVDYELAYVSSEVNASTGLVTGLTIEGFGKGYSNPPYIKIEGGRHFIRCAESDSPEEGKFYLIQSNTGDTVTLANPLGDDLSQVFKNESLIEIFEAWTIGSLFGYESTFLNEGNTSMADYVYLLKPPSQQNGTTSDYQPYFHDGTSWKEVGGSGADVSGNVIYPDESFMIARRGNTPLDILLSGTVLTQNTYFQIPEQGKRLLMNNPFGVDIMLSDLISSENIDDNVSNGKKWLSSPSQEVADNVEILNQGIWHTYWHDGTNKDVTLKAQVSARAGTGVAGSITQQDLSMESRAISAMSNPPAGSNIEVTSIGHGLRSGFVVRIEGARGRKTDDAKNQVDEDGNQTAPGDGLIIESAANGFYKIEKVTVDTFELKGKSGNCDFLSTGTAKWSTGRVGSGYSQDAFVSFIGGGGQGAMGIAQVQNGSISSIIITSPGSGYVKAPKVKVHSGGWRRLGAGKAPYNDILIPAGAGILLVRRHPSGVSSNLAIRNPIKLD
;
A
#
# COMPACT_ATOMS: atom_id res chain seq x y z
N MET A 1 17.01 12.14 -9.91
CA MET A 1 16.13 13.32 -10.11
C MET A 1 14.79 12.77 -10.59
N THR A 2 13.86 12.55 -9.65
CA THR A 2 12.65 11.74 -9.86
C THR A 2 11.58 12.54 -10.58
N LYS A 3 11.06 12.04 -11.70
CA LYS A 3 9.98 12.67 -12.45
C LYS A 3 8.79 11.72 -12.42
N VAL A 4 7.81 12.00 -11.56
CA VAL A 4 6.53 11.27 -11.51
C VAL A 4 5.66 11.82 -12.63
N ILE A 5 5.27 10.99 -13.59
CA ILE A 5 4.31 11.35 -14.65
C ILE A 5 2.98 10.70 -14.28
N VAL A 6 2.02 11.52 -13.84
CA VAL A 6 0.63 11.10 -13.65
C VAL A 6 -0.09 11.25 -14.99
N ARG A 7 -0.61 10.17 -15.55
CA ARG A 7 -1.51 10.22 -16.72
C ARG A 7 -2.93 9.92 -16.26
N ASN A 8 -3.80 10.92 -16.31
CA ASN A 8 -5.24 10.74 -16.18
C ASN A 8 -5.79 10.26 -17.54
N LEU A 9 -6.46 9.11 -17.57
CA LEU A 9 -7.43 8.78 -18.60
C LEU A 9 -8.82 8.75 -17.95
N GLY A 10 -9.71 9.63 -18.42
CA GLY A 10 -11.11 9.66 -18.01
C GLY A 10 -11.95 8.71 -18.84
N PHE A 11 -12.94 8.07 -18.21
CA PHE A 11 -14.10 7.52 -18.89
C PHE A 11 -15.37 7.82 -18.09
N ILE A 12 -16.43 8.14 -18.83
CA ILE A 12 -17.79 8.47 -18.36
C ILE A 12 -18.65 7.20 -18.42
N ALA A 13 -19.42 6.92 -17.39
CA ALA A 13 -20.69 6.20 -17.52
C ALA A 13 -21.67 6.62 -16.42
N LEU A 14 -22.85 7.08 -16.85
CA LEU A 14 -24.02 7.49 -16.09
C LEU A 14 -25.01 6.31 -16.06
N PHE A 15 -25.55 5.93 -14.90
CA PHE A 15 -26.88 5.31 -14.79
C PHE A 15 -27.53 5.61 -13.43
N LEU A 16 -28.76 6.15 -13.50
CA LEU A 16 -29.71 6.39 -12.41
C LEU A 16 -30.72 5.23 -12.38
N VAL A 17 -30.87 4.52 -11.25
CA VAL A 17 -32.10 3.78 -10.91
C VAL A 17 -32.30 3.81 -9.39
N SER A 18 -33.52 4.16 -8.97
CA SER A 18 -34.02 4.29 -7.60
C SER A 18 -34.61 2.98 -7.06
N GLY A 19 -34.23 2.56 -5.84
CA GLY A 19 -34.89 1.50 -5.06
C GLY A 19 -34.00 0.99 -3.90
N PRO A 20 -34.55 0.60 -2.73
CA PRO A 20 -33.77 0.39 -1.52
C PRO A 20 -33.17 -1.02 -1.49
N ALA A 21 -32.02 -1.16 -2.14
CA ALA A 21 -31.03 -2.17 -1.81
C ALA A 21 -29.71 -1.42 -1.67
N LEU A 22 -29.09 -1.49 -0.49
CA LEU A 22 -27.75 -0.98 -0.22
C LEU A 22 -26.76 -1.73 -1.13
N SER A 23 -26.69 -1.27 -2.37
CA SER A 23 -25.68 -1.59 -3.34
C SER A 23 -24.76 -0.39 -3.36
N PHE A 24 -23.58 -0.53 -2.76
CA PHE A 24 -22.50 0.41 -2.98
C PHE A 24 -22.06 0.24 -4.44
N ALA A 25 -22.72 0.96 -5.34
CA ALA A 25 -22.16 1.32 -6.63
C ALA A 25 -20.88 2.11 -6.38
N SER A 26 -19.86 1.88 -7.20
CA SER A 26 -18.48 2.31 -6.99
C SER A 26 -18.42 3.72 -6.42
N THR A 27 -17.80 3.88 -5.26
CA THR A 27 -17.19 5.17 -4.92
C THR A 27 -16.42 5.59 -6.16
N GLY A 28 -16.58 6.85 -6.59
CA GLY A 28 -15.77 7.44 -7.65
C GLY A 28 -14.32 7.58 -7.19
N GLU A 29 -13.72 6.45 -6.82
CA GLU A 29 -12.31 6.30 -6.52
C GLU A 29 -11.60 6.61 -7.83
N LEU A 30 -10.76 7.63 -7.78
CA LEU A 30 -9.68 7.86 -8.72
C LEU A 30 -9.05 6.49 -9.04
N ALA A 31 -8.74 6.24 -10.33
CA ALA A 31 -7.93 5.09 -10.71
C ALA A 31 -6.75 4.95 -9.73
N ASP A 32 -6.47 3.71 -9.29
CA ASP A 32 -5.43 3.47 -8.28
C ASP A 32 -4.16 4.23 -8.67
N PRO A 33 -3.58 5.04 -7.78
CA PRO A 33 -2.41 5.83 -8.15
C PRO A 33 -1.30 4.89 -8.62
N SER A 34 -1.06 4.86 -9.92
CA SER A 34 -0.01 4.08 -10.54
C SER A 34 1.29 4.88 -10.54
N GLY A 35 2.39 4.23 -10.17
CA GLY A 35 3.73 4.80 -10.21
C GLY A 35 4.66 3.96 -11.07
N ALA A 36 5.79 4.55 -11.44
CA ALA A 36 6.89 3.80 -12.02
C ALA A 36 8.19 4.16 -11.30
N LEU A 37 8.94 3.14 -10.91
CA LEU A 37 10.28 3.24 -10.37
C LEU A 37 11.27 3.11 -11.52
N SER A 38 12.07 4.15 -11.73
CA SER A 38 13.20 4.11 -12.67
C SER A 38 14.46 3.71 -11.91
N VAL A 39 15.07 2.61 -12.31
CA VAL A 39 16.29 2.07 -11.70
C VAL A 39 17.39 2.01 -12.75
N THR A 40 18.48 2.73 -12.52
CA THR A 40 19.67 2.65 -13.37
C THR A 40 20.57 1.52 -12.88
N LEU A 41 20.79 0.51 -13.74
CA LEU A 41 21.82 -0.51 -13.57
C LEU A 41 23.13 -0.02 -14.20
N PRO A 42 24.19 0.19 -13.41
CA PRO A 42 25.51 0.51 -13.96
C PRO A 42 26.05 -0.63 -14.82
N ALA A 43 26.97 -0.32 -15.74
CA ALA A 43 27.71 -1.36 -16.45
C ALA A 43 28.47 -2.28 -15.46
N GLY A 44 28.57 -3.55 -15.80
CA GLY A 44 29.33 -4.54 -15.04
C GLY A 44 30.03 -5.54 -15.97
N THR A 45 30.56 -6.61 -15.39
CA THR A 45 31.10 -7.75 -16.14
C THR A 45 30.69 -9.05 -15.46
N THR A 46 30.94 -10.18 -16.11
CA THR A 46 30.65 -11.49 -15.53
C THR A 46 31.55 -11.81 -14.33
N SER A 47 32.74 -11.21 -14.25
CA SER A 47 33.68 -11.35 -13.12
C SER A 47 33.50 -10.27 -12.04
N SER A 48 32.92 -9.12 -12.38
CA SER A 48 32.62 -8.03 -11.45
C SER A 48 31.25 -7.43 -11.82
N PRO A 49 30.14 -8.12 -11.50
CA PRO A 49 28.80 -7.62 -11.80
C PRO A 49 28.52 -6.35 -11.00
N SER A 50 27.71 -5.45 -11.57
CA SER A 50 27.10 -4.37 -10.80
C SER A 50 25.78 -4.86 -10.22
N TYR A 51 25.45 -4.48 -8.99
CA TYR A 51 24.26 -4.95 -8.29
C TYR A 51 23.34 -3.80 -7.95
N VAL A 52 22.05 -4.02 -8.15
CA VAL A 52 21.01 -3.14 -7.64
C VAL A 52 19.91 -3.97 -7.01
N VAL A 53 19.43 -3.53 -5.84
CA VAL A 53 18.23 -4.08 -5.23
C VAL A 53 17.05 -3.25 -5.69
N ALA A 54 15.99 -3.91 -6.15
CA ALA A 54 14.78 -3.27 -6.62
C ALA A 54 13.56 -4.08 -6.20
N SER A 55 12.41 -3.45 -6.36
CA SER A 55 11.10 -4.03 -6.11
C SER A 55 10.09 -3.48 -7.08
N SER A 56 8.99 -4.20 -7.23
CA SER A 56 7.82 -3.76 -7.96
C SER A 56 6.70 -3.42 -6.98
N GLY A 57 5.88 -2.41 -7.29
CA GLY A 57 4.59 -2.23 -6.63
C GLY A 57 3.65 -3.41 -6.94
N LEU A 58 2.39 -3.34 -6.47
CA LEU A 58 1.42 -4.38 -6.82
C LEU A 58 1.17 -4.40 -8.34
N LYS A 59 0.89 -5.58 -8.88
CA LYS A 59 0.72 -5.78 -10.32
C LYS A 59 -0.66 -5.32 -10.76
N GLY A 60 -0.70 -4.18 -11.44
CA GLY A 60 -1.94 -3.63 -12.00
C GLY A 60 -2.99 -3.31 -10.94
N GLU A 61 -4.23 -3.16 -11.40
CA GLU A 61 -5.38 -2.89 -10.56
C GLU A 61 -5.95 -4.18 -9.94
N ALA A 62 -6.73 -4.03 -8.87
CA ALA A 62 -7.45 -5.14 -8.27
C ALA A 62 -8.42 -5.77 -9.28
N VAL A 63 -8.34 -7.09 -9.47
CA VAL A 63 -9.27 -7.85 -10.32
C VAL A 63 -10.63 -8.06 -9.65
N PHE A 64 -10.70 -7.86 -8.33
CA PHE A 64 -11.93 -7.90 -7.56
C PHE A 64 -11.82 -7.05 -6.29
N ARG A 65 -12.89 -6.34 -5.97
CA ARG A 65 -13.11 -5.66 -4.69
C ARG A 65 -14.48 -6.07 -4.18
N GLY A 66 -14.60 -6.44 -2.92
CA GLY A 66 -15.87 -6.91 -2.38
C GLY A 66 -15.84 -7.14 -0.88
N GLN A 67 -16.95 -7.70 -0.37
CA GLN A 67 -17.12 -7.99 1.05
C GLN A 67 -17.10 -9.49 1.32
N VAL A 68 -16.49 -9.85 2.44
CA VAL A 68 -16.43 -11.22 2.95
C VAL A 68 -17.79 -11.60 3.54
N LYS A 69 -18.35 -12.72 3.10
CA LYS A 69 -19.55 -13.31 3.72
C LYS A 69 -19.19 -14.14 4.95
N GLN A 70 -18.14 -14.95 4.82
CA GLN A 70 -17.65 -15.81 5.90
C GLN A 70 -16.22 -16.28 5.60
N SER A 71 -15.44 -16.49 6.66
CA SER A 71 -14.16 -17.19 6.61
C SER A 71 -14.22 -18.45 7.49
N SER A 72 -13.71 -19.57 6.99
CA SER A 72 -13.68 -20.85 7.70
C SER A 72 -12.44 -21.67 7.32
N GLY A 73 -11.59 -21.94 8.30
CA GLY A 73 -10.27 -22.53 8.03
C GLY A 73 -9.48 -21.65 7.07
N ASP A 74 -8.94 -22.24 6.01
CA ASP A 74 -8.20 -21.52 4.97
C ASP A 74 -9.09 -21.00 3.82
N ALA A 75 -10.42 -21.10 3.95
CA ALA A 75 -11.37 -20.69 2.93
C ALA A 75 -12.06 -19.36 3.28
N VAL A 76 -12.10 -18.43 2.32
CA VAL A 76 -12.82 -17.15 2.42
C VAL A 76 -13.91 -17.14 1.35
N THR A 77 -15.15 -16.95 1.79
CA THR A 77 -16.36 -16.94 0.93
C THR A 77 -16.92 -15.53 0.84
N PHE A 78 -17.33 -15.12 -0.35
CA PHE A 78 -17.84 -13.79 -0.64
C PHE A 78 -19.34 -13.78 -0.87
N HIS A 79 -19.93 -12.59 -0.76
CA HIS A 79 -21.30 -12.38 -1.20
C HIS A 79 -21.40 -12.54 -2.72
N ARG A 80 -22.55 -13.02 -3.17
CA ARG A 80 -22.86 -13.05 -4.60
C ARG A 80 -23.19 -11.65 -5.09
N VAL A 81 -22.84 -11.39 -6.34
CA VAL A 81 -23.06 -10.09 -6.98
C VAL A 81 -24.29 -10.16 -7.88
N PRO A 82 -25.04 -9.06 -8.09
CA PRO A 82 -26.09 -9.03 -9.12
C PRO A 82 -25.52 -9.39 -10.49
N ASP A 83 -26.26 -10.19 -11.25
CA ASP A 83 -25.87 -10.56 -12.61
C ASP A 83 -25.95 -9.33 -13.54
N LEU A 84 -24.96 -9.19 -14.41
CA LEU A 84 -24.83 -8.03 -15.30
C LEU A 84 -25.94 -7.96 -16.37
N LEU A 85 -26.48 -9.10 -16.80
CA LEU A 85 -27.53 -9.20 -17.80
C LEU A 85 -28.93 -9.23 -17.16
N ASP A 86 -29.03 -9.69 -15.92
CA ASP A 86 -30.27 -9.74 -15.16
C ASP A 86 -30.02 -9.42 -13.68
N PRO A 87 -30.06 -8.12 -13.28
CA PRO A 87 -29.79 -7.70 -11.90
C PRO A 87 -30.72 -8.31 -10.84
N SER A 88 -31.81 -8.97 -11.23
CA SER A 88 -32.69 -9.72 -10.32
C SER A 88 -32.13 -11.08 -9.88
N LYS A 89 -31.08 -11.56 -10.56
CA LYS A 89 -30.39 -12.81 -10.26
C LYS A 89 -29.03 -12.54 -9.63
N SER A 90 -28.63 -13.38 -8.67
CA SER A 90 -27.29 -13.33 -8.08
C SER A 90 -26.34 -14.26 -8.82
N SER A 91 -25.25 -13.71 -9.34
CA SER A 91 -24.11 -14.43 -9.93
C SER A 91 -22.97 -14.59 -8.92
N ALA A 92 -22.17 -15.64 -9.14
CA ALA A 92 -20.90 -15.80 -8.44
C ALA A 92 -19.89 -14.73 -8.91
N PRO A 93 -19.06 -14.18 -8.01
CA PRO A 93 -18.08 -13.14 -8.37
C PRO A 93 -16.93 -13.66 -9.25
N PHE A 94 -16.63 -14.96 -9.20
CA PHE A 94 -15.50 -15.54 -9.91
C PHE A 94 -15.91 -16.67 -10.86
N ARG A 95 -15.02 -16.94 -11.82
CA ARG A 95 -15.01 -18.22 -12.53
C ARG A 95 -14.12 -19.23 -11.80
N PRO A 96 -14.59 -20.47 -11.59
CA PRO A 96 -13.81 -21.48 -10.89
C PRO A 96 -12.44 -21.73 -11.52
N GLY A 97 -11.42 -21.78 -10.67
CA GLY A 97 -10.05 -22.10 -11.04
C GLY A 97 -9.33 -21.06 -11.89
N MET A 98 -9.68 -19.78 -11.81
CA MET A 98 -8.96 -18.70 -12.50
C MET A 98 -7.86 -18.06 -11.65
N LEU A 99 -7.98 -18.06 -10.33
CA LEU A 99 -7.16 -17.21 -9.45
C LEU A 99 -5.84 -17.87 -9.00
N ALA A 100 -5.56 -19.10 -9.45
CA ALA A 100 -4.37 -19.85 -9.08
C ALA A 100 -3.71 -20.59 -10.27
N THR A 101 -4.00 -20.20 -11.51
CA THR A 101 -3.47 -20.87 -12.71
C THR A 101 -2.04 -20.43 -13.04
N GLN A 102 -1.33 -21.25 -13.80
CA GLN A 102 -0.22 -20.74 -14.61
C GLN A 102 -0.83 -20.12 -15.86
N LYS A 103 -0.67 -18.80 -16.01
CA LYS A 103 -1.38 -18.02 -17.03
C LYS A 103 -1.01 -18.45 -18.45
N ALA A 104 -2.01 -18.78 -19.27
CA ALA A 104 -1.82 -19.03 -20.69
C ALA A 104 -1.42 -17.74 -21.43
N ARG A 105 -0.67 -17.88 -22.52
CA ARG A 105 -0.13 -16.76 -23.30
C ARG A 105 -0.27 -17.04 -24.79
N ALA A 106 -0.63 -16.03 -25.56
CA ALA A 106 -0.81 -16.12 -26.99
C ALA A 106 -0.28 -14.88 -27.71
N THR A 107 0.09 -15.06 -28.97
CA THR A 107 0.42 -13.98 -29.90
C THR A 107 -0.64 -13.87 -30.98
N SER A 108 -0.76 -12.68 -31.53
CA SER A 108 -1.68 -12.35 -32.61
C SER A 108 -0.93 -12.05 -33.89
N THR A 109 -1.59 -12.27 -35.02
CA THR A 109 -1.15 -11.76 -36.32
C THR A 109 -2.33 -11.12 -37.03
N LEU A 110 -2.04 -10.16 -37.91
CA LEU A 110 -3.05 -9.45 -38.68
C LEU A 110 -3.07 -9.93 -40.13
N ASP A 111 -4.17 -9.74 -40.82
CA ASP A 111 -4.25 -9.86 -42.28
C ASP A 111 -3.88 -8.54 -42.98
N GLY A 112 -3.94 -8.53 -44.32
CA GLY A 112 -3.69 -7.33 -45.12
C GLY A 112 -4.73 -6.22 -44.93
N ASN A 113 -5.85 -6.49 -44.25
CA ASN A 113 -6.94 -5.55 -43.99
C ASN A 113 -6.90 -4.97 -42.58
N LYS A 114 -5.81 -5.16 -41.82
CA LYS A 114 -5.68 -4.69 -40.42
C LYS A 114 -6.72 -5.33 -39.48
N SER A 115 -7.13 -6.56 -39.79
CA SER A 115 -7.99 -7.40 -38.96
C SER A 115 -7.18 -8.55 -38.36
N LEU A 116 -7.61 -9.06 -37.20
CA LEU A 116 -6.98 -10.24 -36.58
C LEU A 116 -7.12 -11.43 -37.54
N SER A 117 -6.05 -12.15 -37.84
CA SER A 117 -6.07 -13.28 -38.78
C SER A 117 -5.80 -14.62 -38.13
N ASN A 118 -4.93 -14.63 -37.11
CA ASN A 118 -4.58 -15.83 -36.37
C ASN A 118 -4.14 -15.50 -34.95
N LEU A 119 -4.38 -16.47 -34.06
CA LEU A 119 -3.90 -16.48 -32.68
C LEU A 119 -3.08 -17.74 -32.45
N SER A 120 -1.81 -17.56 -32.08
CA SER A 120 -0.93 -18.68 -31.74
C SER A 120 -0.79 -18.78 -30.24
N LEU A 121 -1.21 -19.91 -29.66
CA LEU A 121 -0.99 -20.20 -28.26
C LEU A 121 0.50 -20.49 -28.04
N VAL A 122 1.21 -19.55 -27.40
CA VAL A 122 2.65 -19.66 -27.12
C VAL A 122 2.89 -20.51 -25.88
N PHE A 123 2.01 -20.38 -24.90
CA PHE A 123 2.03 -21.18 -23.68
C PHE A 123 0.60 -21.56 -23.28
N PRO A 124 0.26 -22.86 -23.19
CA PRO A 124 -1.11 -23.29 -22.93
C PRO A 124 -1.58 -23.04 -21.49
N GLY A 125 -0.68 -22.59 -20.61
CA GLY A 125 -0.97 -22.43 -19.20
C GLY A 125 -1.11 -23.77 -18.48
N ALA A 126 -1.54 -23.73 -17.22
CA ALA A 126 -1.82 -24.93 -16.43
C ALA A 126 -2.83 -24.64 -15.32
N ALA A 127 -3.50 -25.70 -14.85
CA ALA A 127 -4.51 -25.68 -13.79
C ALA A 127 -5.81 -24.91 -14.09
N TYR A 128 -6.14 -24.69 -15.36
CA TYR A 128 -7.43 -24.13 -15.75
C TYR A 128 -8.57 -25.14 -15.55
N LEU A 129 -9.59 -24.77 -14.78
CA LEU A 129 -10.79 -25.61 -14.56
C LEU A 129 -11.98 -25.20 -15.43
N SER A 130 -11.91 -24.02 -16.05
CA SER A 130 -12.93 -23.48 -16.94
C SER A 130 -12.27 -22.67 -18.07
N PRO A 131 -12.96 -22.45 -19.21
CA PRO A 131 -12.42 -21.61 -20.28
C PRO A 131 -12.15 -20.16 -19.83
N PRO A 132 -10.92 -19.64 -19.94
CA PRO A 132 -10.61 -18.27 -19.57
C PRO A 132 -11.20 -17.26 -20.55
N LYS A 133 -11.53 -16.05 -20.07
CA LYS A 133 -11.80 -14.92 -20.98
C LYS A 133 -10.51 -14.53 -21.70
N VAL A 134 -10.65 -14.17 -22.96
CA VAL A 134 -9.56 -13.65 -23.79
C VAL A 134 -9.90 -12.21 -24.12
N TYR A 135 -9.07 -11.29 -23.67
CA TYR A 135 -9.20 -9.87 -23.96
C TYR A 135 -8.20 -9.52 -25.05
N VAL A 136 -8.70 -8.87 -26.09
CA VAL A 136 -7.90 -8.28 -27.17
C VAL A 136 -7.85 -6.79 -26.89
N ASP A 137 -6.65 -6.20 -26.93
CA ASP A 137 -6.49 -4.76 -26.80
C ASP A 137 -7.32 -3.99 -27.84
N LEU A 138 -7.58 -2.72 -27.56
CA LEU A 138 -8.38 -1.86 -28.44
C LEU A 138 -7.66 -1.64 -29.79
N PRO A 139 -8.40 -1.49 -30.91
CA PRO A 139 -7.83 -1.06 -32.18
C PRO A 139 -7.08 0.27 -32.04
N THR A 140 -5.95 0.38 -32.74
CA THR A 140 -5.01 1.51 -32.64
C THR A 140 -5.28 2.62 -33.67
N GLU A 141 -6.06 2.34 -34.71
CA GLU A 141 -6.48 3.30 -35.74
C GLU A 141 -8.00 3.22 -35.96
N GLY A 142 -8.60 4.37 -36.21
CA GLY A 142 -10.02 4.55 -36.49
C GLY A 142 -10.46 5.96 -36.08
N ASN A 143 -11.18 6.65 -36.95
CA ASN A 143 -12.20 7.58 -36.45
C ASN A 143 -13.33 6.69 -35.86
N ASP A 144 -14.10 7.13 -34.86
CA ASP A 144 -15.19 6.36 -34.23
C ASP A 144 -16.36 5.97 -35.19
N SER A 145 -16.10 5.85 -36.49
CA SER A 145 -16.95 5.30 -37.52
C SER A 145 -16.91 3.77 -37.47
N ALA A 146 -18.10 3.15 -37.40
CA ALA A 146 -18.29 1.69 -37.43
C ALA A 146 -17.78 0.98 -38.71
N VAL A 147 -17.20 1.72 -39.66
CA VAL A 147 -16.64 1.18 -40.91
C VAL A 147 -15.19 0.70 -40.72
N ASP A 148 -14.42 1.38 -39.86
CA ASP A 148 -12.96 1.18 -39.72
C ASP A 148 -12.53 0.77 -38.30
N TYR A 149 -13.43 0.78 -37.32
CA TYR A 149 -13.15 0.44 -35.92
C TYR A 149 -14.14 -0.63 -35.40
N GLU A 150 -13.63 -1.84 -35.16
CA GLU A 150 -14.42 -2.95 -34.61
C GLU A 150 -13.54 -3.82 -33.69
N LEU A 151 -14.03 -4.15 -32.50
CA LEU A 151 -13.29 -4.98 -31.55
C LEU A 151 -13.29 -6.45 -31.96
N ALA A 152 -12.13 -7.10 -31.85
CA ALA A 152 -12.04 -8.54 -32.03
C ALA A 152 -12.60 -9.29 -30.81
N TYR A 153 -13.28 -10.41 -31.06
CA TYR A 153 -13.83 -11.29 -30.03
C TYR A 153 -13.27 -12.70 -30.18
N VAL A 154 -12.83 -13.27 -29.07
CA VAL A 154 -12.12 -14.56 -29.04
C VAL A 154 -12.72 -15.44 -27.95
N SER A 155 -13.05 -16.67 -28.30
CA SER A 155 -13.43 -17.74 -27.37
C SER A 155 -12.22 -18.65 -27.12
N SER A 156 -12.23 -19.34 -25.97
CA SER A 156 -11.16 -20.27 -25.59
C SER A 156 -11.73 -21.64 -25.25
N GLU A 157 -10.88 -22.66 -25.39
CA GLU A 157 -11.19 -24.03 -24.99
C GLU A 157 -10.18 -24.52 -23.96
N VAL A 158 -10.65 -25.28 -22.97
CA VAL A 158 -9.83 -25.87 -21.92
C VAL A 158 -10.14 -27.35 -21.81
N ASN A 159 -9.09 -28.17 -21.75
CA ASN A 159 -9.22 -29.54 -21.28
C ASN A 159 -9.11 -29.54 -19.75
N ALA A 160 -10.26 -29.60 -19.07
CA ALA A 160 -10.31 -29.53 -17.61
C ALA A 160 -9.61 -30.72 -16.91
N SER A 161 -9.41 -31.85 -17.60
CA SER A 161 -8.68 -33.01 -17.04
C SER A 161 -7.17 -32.80 -17.03
N THR A 162 -6.63 -32.05 -17.99
CA THR A 162 -5.19 -31.69 -18.04
C THR A 162 -4.91 -30.29 -17.49
N GLY A 163 -5.93 -29.46 -17.37
CA GLY A 163 -5.84 -28.07 -16.93
C GLY A 163 -5.20 -27.12 -17.95
N LEU A 164 -5.13 -27.53 -19.22
CA LEU A 164 -4.47 -26.80 -20.30
C LEU A 164 -5.51 -26.08 -21.18
N VAL A 165 -5.19 -24.87 -21.62
CA VAL A 165 -5.89 -24.23 -22.74
C VAL A 165 -5.48 -24.97 -24.02
N THR A 166 -6.46 -25.46 -24.77
CA THR A 166 -6.24 -26.28 -25.97
C THR A 166 -6.53 -25.55 -27.28
N GLY A 167 -7.31 -24.47 -27.23
CA GLY A 167 -7.71 -23.74 -28.43
C GLY A 167 -8.10 -22.30 -28.13
N LEU A 168 -7.89 -21.44 -29.14
CA LEU A 168 -8.37 -20.07 -29.20
C LEU A 168 -9.09 -19.90 -30.55
N THR A 169 -10.35 -19.51 -30.53
CA THR A 169 -11.17 -19.35 -31.73
C THR A 169 -11.56 -17.89 -31.87
N ILE A 170 -11.26 -17.29 -33.02
CA ILE A 170 -11.66 -15.92 -33.35
C ILE A 170 -13.12 -15.96 -33.80
N GLU A 171 -14.01 -15.40 -32.97
CA GLU A 171 -15.44 -15.29 -33.27
C GLU A 171 -15.75 -14.01 -34.07
N GLY A 172 -14.95 -12.97 -33.84
CA GLY A 172 -14.98 -11.71 -34.58
C GLY A 172 -13.57 -11.20 -34.82
N PHE A 173 -13.21 -10.98 -36.08
CA PHE A 173 -11.86 -10.59 -36.49
C PHE A 173 -11.48 -9.15 -36.13
N GLY A 174 -12.48 -8.30 -35.87
CA GLY A 174 -12.31 -6.86 -35.61
C GLY A 174 -11.68 -6.10 -36.80
N LYS A 175 -11.52 -4.78 -36.66
CA LYS A 175 -10.94 -3.88 -37.66
C LYS A 175 -10.24 -2.70 -36.98
N GLY A 176 -9.24 -2.15 -37.65
CA GLY A 176 -8.54 -0.94 -37.18
C GLY A 176 -7.25 -1.21 -36.39
N TYR A 177 -6.69 -2.41 -36.48
CA TYR A 177 -5.44 -2.76 -35.81
C TYR A 177 -4.23 -2.41 -36.68
N SER A 178 -3.50 -1.36 -36.36
CA SER A 178 -2.28 -1.00 -37.11
C SER A 178 -1.07 -1.86 -36.76
N ASN A 179 -1.07 -2.45 -35.57
CA ASN A 179 -0.10 -3.45 -35.12
C ASN A 179 -0.84 -4.63 -34.50
N PRO A 180 -0.27 -5.85 -34.50
CA PRO A 180 -0.87 -6.99 -33.82
C PRO A 180 -1.22 -6.65 -32.35
N PRO A 181 -2.48 -6.77 -31.94
CA PRO A 181 -2.91 -6.37 -30.59
C PRO A 181 -2.36 -7.32 -29.54
N TYR A 182 -2.10 -6.80 -28.34
CA TYR A 182 -1.77 -7.63 -27.19
C TYR A 182 -2.99 -8.48 -26.80
N ILE A 183 -2.72 -9.74 -26.45
CA ILE A 183 -3.74 -10.72 -26.06
C ILE A 183 -3.57 -11.03 -24.57
N LYS A 184 -4.53 -10.59 -23.77
CA LYS A 184 -4.59 -10.89 -22.34
C LYS A 184 -5.55 -12.05 -22.11
N ILE A 185 -5.01 -13.21 -21.75
CA ILE A 185 -5.81 -14.36 -21.32
C ILE A 185 -5.99 -14.27 -19.81
N GLU A 186 -7.21 -14.41 -19.33
CA GLU A 186 -7.53 -14.46 -17.91
C GLU A 186 -6.82 -15.62 -17.21
N GLY A 187 -6.54 -15.42 -15.92
CA GLY A 187 -5.88 -16.39 -15.08
C GLY A 187 -4.61 -15.82 -14.49
N GLY A 188 -3.81 -16.69 -13.89
CA GLY A 188 -2.61 -16.36 -13.17
C GLY A 188 -2.74 -16.60 -11.67
N ARG A 189 -1.62 -16.41 -10.97
CA ARG A 189 -1.61 -16.43 -9.51
C ARG A 189 -2.06 -15.09 -8.99
N HIS A 190 -2.82 -15.12 -7.90
CA HIS A 190 -3.39 -13.92 -7.29
C HIS A 190 -3.17 -13.94 -5.79
N PHE A 191 -3.13 -12.74 -5.21
CA PHE A 191 -3.19 -12.53 -3.77
C PHE A 191 -4.55 -11.94 -3.40
N ILE A 192 -5.05 -12.31 -2.24
CA ILE A 192 -6.11 -11.56 -1.54
C ILE A 192 -5.45 -10.67 -0.49
N ARG A 193 -6.01 -9.48 -0.25
CA ARG A 193 -5.59 -8.55 0.80
C ARG A 193 -6.78 -8.02 1.57
N CYS A 194 -6.63 -7.87 2.89
CA CYS A 194 -7.60 -7.16 3.73
C CYS A 194 -7.50 -5.66 3.46
N ALA A 195 -8.59 -5.04 3.02
CA ALA A 195 -8.68 -3.62 2.69
C ALA A 195 -9.61 -2.86 3.66
N GLU A 196 -9.99 -3.51 4.77
CA GLU A 196 -10.79 -2.91 5.82
C GLU A 196 -10.00 -1.80 6.53
N SER A 197 -10.41 -0.55 6.31
CA SER A 197 -9.74 0.61 6.89
C SER A 197 -9.80 0.57 8.42
N ASP A 198 -8.69 0.93 9.06
CA ASP A 198 -8.55 1.02 10.52
C ASP A 198 -8.68 -0.33 11.26
N SER A 199 -8.77 -1.43 10.51
CA SER A 199 -8.55 -2.78 11.04
C SER A 199 -7.08 -2.93 11.43
N PRO A 200 -6.75 -3.60 12.56
CA PRO A 200 -5.37 -3.96 12.83
C PRO A 200 -4.79 -4.82 11.72
N GLU A 201 -5.62 -5.59 10.99
CA GLU A 201 -5.23 -6.52 9.93
C GLU A 201 -5.22 -5.87 8.52
N GLU A 202 -5.42 -4.55 8.41
CA GLU A 202 -5.39 -3.82 7.14
C GLU A 202 -4.05 -4.06 6.41
N GLY A 203 -4.13 -4.47 5.14
CA GLY A 203 -2.96 -4.70 4.30
C GLY A 203 -2.38 -6.10 4.36
N LYS A 204 -2.84 -6.97 5.26
CA LYS A 204 -2.39 -8.37 5.33
C LYS A 204 -2.85 -9.11 4.07
N PHE A 205 -1.96 -9.90 3.47
CA PHE A 205 -2.21 -10.57 2.19
C PHE A 205 -1.82 -12.05 2.20
N TYR A 206 -2.50 -12.84 1.37
CA TYR A 206 -2.31 -14.29 1.27
C TYR A 206 -2.38 -14.74 -0.18
N LEU A 207 -1.54 -15.70 -0.56
CA LEU A 207 -1.56 -16.29 -1.89
C LEU A 207 -2.79 -17.18 -2.04
N ILE A 208 -3.54 -17.02 -3.13
CA ILE A 208 -4.68 -17.86 -3.45
C ILE A 208 -4.18 -19.19 -4.05
N GLN A 209 -4.56 -20.31 -3.43
CA GLN A 209 -4.22 -21.66 -3.88
C GLN A 209 -5.25 -22.24 -4.85
N SER A 210 -6.53 -21.89 -4.67
CA SER A 210 -7.61 -22.27 -5.56
C SER A 210 -8.83 -21.38 -5.35
N ASN A 211 -9.76 -21.40 -6.30
CA ASN A 211 -11.05 -20.72 -6.15
C ASN A 211 -12.19 -21.50 -6.79
N THR A 212 -13.36 -21.43 -6.19
CA THR A 212 -14.66 -21.78 -6.79
C THR A 212 -15.29 -20.50 -7.38
N GLY A 213 -16.62 -20.49 -7.54
CA GLY A 213 -17.33 -19.29 -8.00
C GLY A 213 -17.34 -18.17 -6.95
N ASP A 214 -17.44 -18.49 -5.67
CA ASP A 214 -17.63 -17.54 -4.57
C ASP A 214 -16.70 -17.79 -3.36
N THR A 215 -15.80 -18.77 -3.44
CA THR A 215 -14.84 -19.08 -2.37
C THR A 215 -13.42 -19.10 -2.93
N VAL A 216 -12.47 -18.55 -2.17
CA VAL A 216 -11.03 -18.74 -2.38
C VAL A 216 -10.42 -19.54 -1.23
N THR A 217 -9.47 -20.42 -1.53
CA THR A 217 -8.66 -21.14 -0.54
C THR A 217 -7.26 -20.55 -0.52
N LEU A 218 -6.74 -20.24 0.66
CA LEU A 218 -5.55 -19.43 0.85
C LEU A 218 -4.36 -20.24 1.38
N ALA A 219 -3.15 -19.88 0.95
CA ALA A 219 -1.94 -20.38 1.56
C ALA A 219 -1.72 -19.65 2.90
N ASN A 220 -1.88 -20.37 4.01
CA ASN A 220 -1.76 -19.84 5.36
C ASN A 220 -0.61 -20.49 6.14
N PRO A 221 0.65 -20.27 5.74
CA PRO A 221 1.80 -20.99 6.31
C PRO A 221 2.06 -20.66 7.79
N LEU A 222 1.57 -19.52 8.28
CA LEU A 222 1.73 -19.10 9.67
C LEU A 222 0.57 -19.55 10.58
N GLY A 223 -0.48 -20.16 10.02
CA GLY A 223 -1.65 -20.59 10.78
C GLY A 223 -2.43 -19.43 11.40
N ASP A 224 -2.52 -18.29 10.69
CA ASP A 224 -3.33 -17.16 11.13
C ASP A 224 -4.81 -17.57 11.18
N ASP A 225 -5.56 -17.05 12.16
CA ASP A 225 -7.01 -17.21 12.17
C ASP A 225 -7.64 -16.28 11.14
N LEU A 226 -7.95 -16.82 9.96
CA LEU A 226 -8.50 -16.05 8.84
C LEU A 226 -9.89 -15.47 9.14
N SER A 227 -10.60 -15.95 10.16
CA SER A 227 -11.86 -15.33 10.62
C SER A 227 -11.65 -13.99 11.32
N GLN A 228 -10.45 -13.75 11.87
CA GLN A 228 -10.06 -12.47 12.46
C GLN A 228 -9.48 -11.50 11.42
N VAL A 229 -8.77 -12.04 10.43
CA VAL A 229 -8.19 -11.25 9.33
C VAL A 229 -9.29 -10.78 8.37
N PHE A 230 -10.14 -11.71 7.95
CA PHE A 230 -11.24 -11.51 7.02
C PHE A 230 -12.56 -11.73 7.76
N LYS A 231 -12.92 -10.74 8.59
CA LYS A 231 -14.19 -10.74 9.33
C LYS A 231 -15.37 -10.65 8.38
N ASN A 232 -16.55 -11.10 8.83
CA ASN A 232 -17.77 -10.91 8.06
C ASN A 232 -17.96 -9.41 7.75
N GLU A 233 -18.36 -9.14 6.52
CA GLU A 233 -18.55 -7.81 5.91
C GLU A 233 -17.27 -6.98 5.70
N SER A 234 -16.08 -7.50 6.07
CA SER A 234 -14.82 -6.81 5.83
C SER A 234 -14.54 -6.65 4.33
N LEU A 235 -14.00 -5.48 3.97
CA LEU A 235 -13.59 -5.17 2.62
C LEU A 235 -12.26 -5.84 2.28
N ILE A 236 -12.18 -6.34 1.04
CA ILE A 236 -10.99 -7.02 0.51
C ILE A 236 -10.71 -6.61 -0.92
N GLU A 237 -9.49 -6.87 -1.35
CA GLU A 237 -9.06 -6.74 -2.72
C GLU A 237 -8.33 -8.00 -3.18
N ILE A 238 -8.51 -8.39 -4.44
CA ILE A 238 -7.74 -9.46 -5.09
C ILE A 238 -6.96 -8.84 -6.25
N PHE A 239 -5.67 -9.13 -6.34
CA PHE A 239 -4.79 -8.63 -7.40
C PHE A 239 -3.87 -9.73 -7.94
N GLU A 240 -3.42 -9.57 -9.18
CA GLU A 240 -2.54 -10.53 -9.84
C GLU A 240 -1.15 -10.50 -9.20
N ALA A 241 -0.47 -11.64 -9.13
CA ALA A 241 0.89 -11.75 -8.63
C ALA A 241 1.90 -11.40 -9.73
N TRP A 242 3.01 -10.77 -9.35
CA TRP A 242 4.20 -10.75 -10.18
C TRP A 242 4.82 -12.15 -10.21
N THR A 243 5.18 -12.60 -11.40
CA THR A 243 6.14 -13.67 -11.63
C THR A 243 7.39 -13.13 -12.32
N ILE A 244 8.51 -13.84 -12.25
CA ILE A 244 9.75 -13.48 -12.95
C ILE A 244 9.44 -13.14 -14.43
N GLY A 245 8.73 -14.04 -15.12
CA GLY A 245 8.38 -13.85 -16.53
C GLY A 245 7.45 -12.66 -16.78
N SER A 246 6.47 -12.39 -15.90
CA SER A 246 5.61 -11.23 -16.09
C SER A 246 6.30 -9.89 -15.81
N LEU A 247 7.30 -9.88 -14.93
CA LEU A 247 7.99 -8.66 -14.52
C LEU A 247 9.15 -8.33 -15.47
N PHE A 248 9.93 -9.33 -15.85
CA PHE A 248 11.13 -9.15 -16.67
C PHE A 248 10.96 -9.56 -18.14
N GLY A 249 9.82 -10.17 -18.49
CA GLY A 249 9.53 -10.71 -19.82
C GLY A 249 9.63 -12.23 -19.86
N TYR A 250 8.79 -12.87 -20.69
CA TYR A 250 8.70 -14.33 -20.75
C TYR A 250 9.54 -14.96 -21.86
N GLU A 251 9.24 -14.65 -23.13
CA GLU A 251 9.97 -15.21 -24.29
C GLU A 251 11.27 -14.44 -24.58
N SER A 252 11.33 -13.21 -24.08
CA SER A 252 12.49 -12.33 -24.16
C SER A 252 12.50 -11.39 -22.96
N THR A 253 13.68 -10.89 -22.58
CA THR A 253 13.84 -9.88 -21.54
C THR A 253 14.65 -8.68 -22.03
N PHE A 254 14.57 -7.56 -21.32
CA PHE A 254 15.43 -6.39 -21.53
C PHE A 254 16.83 -6.58 -20.93
N LEU A 255 17.04 -7.63 -20.14
CA LEU A 255 18.34 -8.01 -19.58
C LEU A 255 19.19 -8.79 -20.61
N ASN A 256 20.49 -8.95 -20.35
CA ASN A 256 21.31 -9.80 -21.21
C ASN A 256 20.87 -11.27 -21.08
N GLU A 257 20.63 -11.91 -22.23
CA GLU A 257 20.23 -13.31 -22.34
C GLU A 257 21.41 -14.22 -22.70
N GLY A 258 21.20 -15.54 -22.59
CA GLY A 258 22.15 -16.56 -23.02
C GLY A 258 22.40 -17.57 -21.91
N ASN A 259 23.64 -18.01 -21.73
CA ASN A 259 23.96 -18.98 -20.67
C ASN A 259 24.48 -18.29 -19.40
N THR A 260 24.78 -19.09 -18.39
CA THR A 260 25.36 -18.64 -17.10
C THR A 260 26.69 -17.89 -17.24
N SER A 261 27.37 -17.97 -18.37
CA SER A 261 28.62 -17.22 -18.63
C SER A 261 28.40 -15.86 -19.29
N MET A 262 27.18 -15.51 -19.70
CA MET A 262 26.90 -14.26 -20.44
C MET A 262 25.70 -13.48 -19.90
N ALA A 263 24.65 -14.19 -19.48
CA ALA A 263 23.37 -13.59 -19.10
C ALA A 263 23.48 -12.77 -17.81
N ASP A 264 22.65 -11.73 -17.68
CA ASP A 264 22.46 -11.07 -16.38
C ASP A 264 21.70 -11.98 -15.43
N TYR A 265 21.86 -11.73 -14.13
CA TYR A 265 21.17 -12.52 -13.11
C TYR A 265 20.13 -11.71 -12.35
N VAL A 266 19.01 -12.34 -12.07
CA VAL A 266 18.03 -11.91 -11.08
C VAL A 266 18.13 -12.86 -9.90
N TYR A 267 18.37 -12.33 -8.70
CA TYR A 267 18.42 -13.10 -7.47
C TYR A 267 17.11 -12.93 -6.72
N LEU A 268 16.48 -14.06 -6.39
CA LEU A 268 15.41 -14.12 -5.42
C LEU A 268 15.91 -14.80 -4.15
N LEU A 269 15.35 -14.42 -3.01
CA LEU A 269 15.64 -15.10 -1.76
C LEU A 269 14.92 -16.45 -1.74
N LYS A 270 15.62 -17.50 -1.31
CA LYS A 270 15.03 -18.83 -1.14
C LYS A 270 13.95 -18.82 -0.06
N PRO A 271 12.95 -19.72 -0.14
CA PRO A 271 11.99 -19.89 0.94
C PRO A 271 12.72 -20.24 2.25
N PRO A 272 12.20 -19.83 3.43
CA PRO A 272 12.88 -20.01 4.71
C PRO A 272 13.36 -21.44 5.01
N SER A 273 12.65 -22.45 4.52
CA SER A 273 13.00 -23.87 4.66
C SER A 273 14.30 -24.27 3.96
N GLN A 274 14.73 -23.50 2.95
CA GLN A 274 15.94 -23.73 2.17
C GLN A 274 17.09 -22.76 2.52
N GLN A 275 16.81 -21.77 3.37
CA GLN A 275 17.82 -20.82 3.80
C GLN A 275 18.74 -21.44 4.87
N ASN A 276 19.99 -21.00 4.94
CA ASN A 276 20.97 -21.35 5.97
C ASN A 276 21.60 -20.12 6.64
N GLY A 277 21.13 -18.92 6.32
CA GLY A 277 21.61 -17.67 6.91
C GLY A 277 22.88 -17.13 6.25
N THR A 278 23.28 -17.63 5.08
CA THR A 278 24.47 -17.19 4.34
C THR A 278 24.09 -16.53 3.00
N THR A 279 25.08 -16.08 2.22
CA THR A 279 24.85 -15.55 0.87
C THR A 279 24.32 -16.60 -0.11
N SER A 280 24.40 -17.89 0.21
CA SER A 280 23.82 -18.96 -0.61
C SER A 280 22.29 -19.03 -0.56
N ASP A 281 21.66 -18.24 0.32
CA ASP A 281 20.22 -18.09 0.41
C ASP A 281 19.62 -17.36 -0.80
N TYR A 282 20.43 -16.62 -1.55
CA TYR A 282 20.01 -15.96 -2.78
C TYR A 282 20.19 -16.90 -3.96
N GLN A 283 19.08 -17.27 -4.60
CA GLN A 283 19.08 -18.12 -5.79
C GLN A 283 19.17 -17.24 -7.05
N PRO A 284 20.23 -17.37 -7.87
CA PRO A 284 20.29 -16.67 -9.16
C PRO A 284 19.46 -17.39 -10.23
N TYR A 285 18.80 -16.56 -11.02
CA TYR A 285 18.06 -16.92 -12.23
C TYR A 285 18.58 -16.13 -13.42
N PHE A 286 18.53 -16.74 -14.61
CA PHE A 286 18.94 -16.11 -15.86
C PHE A 286 17.95 -16.44 -16.97
N HIS A 287 17.90 -15.60 -18.01
CA HIS A 287 17.10 -15.86 -19.19
C HIS A 287 17.96 -16.49 -20.29
N ASP A 288 17.55 -17.63 -20.83
CA ASP A 288 18.33 -18.37 -21.84
C ASP A 288 18.04 -17.98 -23.30
N GLY A 289 17.18 -16.98 -23.50
CA GLY A 289 16.65 -16.58 -24.80
C GLY A 289 15.36 -17.29 -25.17
N THR A 290 14.82 -18.15 -24.29
CA THR A 290 13.51 -18.78 -24.44
C THR A 290 12.71 -18.73 -23.15
N SER A 291 13.34 -18.94 -22.00
CA SER A 291 12.67 -18.92 -20.70
C SER A 291 13.63 -18.61 -19.55
N TRP A 292 13.07 -18.31 -18.39
CA TRP A 292 13.84 -18.16 -17.16
C TRP A 292 14.30 -19.51 -16.62
N LYS A 293 15.57 -19.59 -16.24
CA LYS A 293 16.24 -20.78 -15.72
C LYS A 293 16.89 -20.51 -14.38
N GLU A 294 16.91 -21.53 -13.53
CA GLU A 294 17.68 -21.51 -12.28
C GLU A 294 19.15 -21.81 -12.55
N VAL A 295 20.07 -20.98 -12.04
CA VAL A 295 21.51 -21.24 -12.15
C VAL A 295 21.89 -22.46 -11.32
N GLY A 296 22.45 -23.47 -11.98
CA GLY A 296 22.80 -24.75 -11.35
C GLY A 296 21.59 -25.68 -11.08
N GLY A 297 20.39 -25.29 -11.52
CA GLY A 297 19.18 -26.10 -11.42
C GLY A 297 19.03 -27.13 -12.55
N SER A 298 17.86 -27.73 -12.67
CA SER A 298 17.55 -28.80 -13.64
C SER A 298 17.36 -28.33 -15.09
N GLY A 299 17.44 -27.02 -15.36
CA GLY A 299 17.12 -26.43 -16.66
C GLY A 299 15.61 -26.26 -16.92
N ALA A 300 14.77 -26.51 -15.93
CA ALA A 300 13.33 -26.26 -16.01
C ALA A 300 13.01 -24.77 -16.21
N ASP A 301 11.88 -24.49 -16.87
CA ASP A 301 11.32 -23.13 -16.95
C ASP A 301 10.78 -22.71 -15.58
N VAL A 302 11.29 -21.60 -15.06
CA VAL A 302 10.90 -21.00 -13.77
C VAL A 302 10.25 -19.63 -13.94
N SER A 303 9.81 -19.26 -15.14
CA SER A 303 9.16 -17.97 -15.44
C SER A 303 7.89 -17.73 -14.61
N GLY A 304 7.28 -18.81 -14.11
CA GLY A 304 6.12 -18.80 -13.22
C GLY A 304 6.43 -18.62 -11.73
N ASN A 305 7.69 -18.50 -11.32
CA ASN A 305 8.06 -18.23 -9.93
C ASN A 305 7.49 -16.88 -9.49
N VAL A 306 6.71 -16.90 -8.41
CA VAL A 306 6.02 -15.73 -7.85
C VAL A 306 7.02 -14.88 -7.08
N ILE A 307 6.88 -13.57 -7.19
CA ILE A 307 7.55 -12.57 -6.36
C ILE A 307 6.47 -12.02 -5.43
N TYR A 308 6.66 -12.17 -4.11
CA TYR A 308 5.66 -11.71 -3.14
C TYR A 308 5.65 -10.17 -3.04
N PRO A 309 4.52 -9.55 -2.66
CA PRO A 309 4.42 -8.10 -2.49
C PRO A 309 5.39 -7.47 -1.48
N ASP A 310 5.83 -8.24 -0.49
CA ASP A 310 6.78 -7.82 0.55
C ASP A 310 8.23 -8.24 0.24
N GLU A 311 8.48 -8.88 -0.89
CA GLU A 311 9.80 -9.33 -1.31
C GLU A 311 10.44 -8.36 -2.30
N SER A 312 11.76 -8.21 -2.15
CA SER A 312 12.62 -7.57 -3.14
C SER A 312 13.49 -8.58 -3.88
N PHE A 313 14.02 -8.14 -5.01
CA PHE A 313 14.95 -8.90 -5.81
C PHE A 313 16.22 -8.10 -6.07
N MET A 314 17.31 -8.81 -6.31
CA MET A 314 18.57 -8.18 -6.71
C MET A 314 18.83 -8.46 -8.18
N ILE A 315 19.22 -7.44 -8.93
CA ILE A 315 19.64 -7.59 -10.32
C ILE A 315 21.16 -7.42 -10.36
N ALA A 316 21.84 -8.40 -10.95
CA ALA A 316 23.26 -8.33 -11.24
C ALA A 316 23.47 -8.09 -12.73
N ARG A 317 23.84 -6.87 -13.09
CA ARG A 317 24.21 -6.50 -14.45
C ARG A 317 25.63 -7.00 -14.72
N ARG A 318 25.72 -7.93 -15.67
CA ARG A 318 26.94 -8.61 -16.12
C ARG A 318 27.35 -8.19 -17.53
N GLY A 319 26.56 -7.32 -18.17
CA GLY A 319 26.89 -6.62 -19.41
C GLY A 319 27.66 -5.32 -19.20
N ASN A 320 28.51 -4.98 -20.17
CA ASN A 320 29.39 -3.80 -20.15
C ASN A 320 28.69 -2.47 -20.50
N THR A 321 27.39 -2.48 -20.75
CA THR A 321 26.57 -1.29 -20.97
C THR A 321 25.60 -1.08 -19.80
N PRO A 322 25.44 0.17 -19.33
CA PRO A 322 24.42 0.48 -18.34
C PRO A 322 23.01 0.28 -18.93
N LEU A 323 22.04 0.03 -18.07
CA LEU A 323 20.65 -0.22 -18.45
C LEU A 323 19.71 0.50 -17.50
N ASP A 324 18.80 1.29 -18.05
CA ASP A 324 17.71 1.88 -17.27
C ASP A 324 16.48 0.96 -17.32
N ILE A 325 15.99 0.57 -16.15
CA ILE A 325 14.80 -0.27 -16.00
C ILE A 325 13.66 0.59 -15.49
N LEU A 326 12.49 0.42 -16.09
CA LEU A 326 11.24 1.00 -15.62
C LEU A 326 10.34 -0.09 -15.03
N LEU A 327 10.17 -0.08 -13.72
CA LEU A 327 9.28 -1.00 -13.01
C LEU A 327 7.99 -0.25 -12.70
N SER A 328 6.87 -0.67 -13.30
CA SER A 328 5.57 -0.05 -13.08
C SER A 328 4.75 -0.86 -12.07
N GLY A 329 3.95 -0.19 -11.26
CA GLY A 329 3.05 -0.84 -10.31
C GLY A 329 2.09 0.15 -9.67
N THR A 330 1.09 -0.37 -8.96
CA THR A 330 0.20 0.49 -8.15
C THR A 330 0.88 0.84 -6.83
N VAL A 331 0.72 2.10 -6.42
CA VAL A 331 1.31 2.62 -5.18
C VAL A 331 0.50 2.11 -4.00
N LEU A 332 1.18 1.55 -3.00
CA LEU A 332 0.55 1.16 -1.74
C LEU A 332 0.14 2.41 -0.94
N THR A 333 -1.17 2.67 -0.87
CA THR A 333 -1.79 3.78 -0.12
C THR A 333 -2.32 3.37 1.26
N GLN A 334 -2.41 2.06 1.51
CA GLN A 334 -2.86 1.48 2.77
C GLN A 334 -1.67 0.99 3.60
N ASN A 335 -1.93 0.55 4.83
CA ASN A 335 -0.96 -0.20 5.64
C ASN A 335 -0.61 -1.53 4.95
N THR A 336 0.48 -2.17 5.36
CA THR A 336 0.89 -3.47 4.83
C THR A 336 1.59 -4.29 5.90
N TYR A 337 1.90 -5.54 5.57
CA TYR A 337 2.69 -6.43 6.39
C TYR A 337 3.92 -6.92 5.64
N PHE A 338 4.89 -7.39 6.41
CA PHE A 338 5.96 -8.24 5.91
C PHE A 338 6.15 -9.43 6.84
N GLN A 339 6.60 -10.54 6.27
CA GLN A 339 6.91 -11.74 7.03
C GLN A 339 8.35 -11.71 7.55
N ILE A 340 8.54 -11.59 8.86
CA ILE A 340 9.85 -11.87 9.46
C ILE A 340 10.13 -13.38 9.46
N PRO A 341 11.38 -13.78 9.22
CA PRO A 341 11.72 -15.20 9.13
C PRO A 341 12.08 -15.76 10.52
N GLU A 342 12.26 -17.08 10.62
CA GLU A 342 12.71 -17.76 11.83
C GLU A 342 14.16 -17.39 12.20
N GLN A 343 14.61 -17.83 13.38
CA GLN A 343 15.99 -17.63 13.84
C GLN A 343 17.02 -18.03 12.77
N GLY A 344 18.02 -17.17 12.56
CA GLY A 344 19.17 -17.44 11.69
C GLY A 344 18.85 -17.33 10.20
N LYS A 345 17.62 -16.97 9.85
CA LYS A 345 17.16 -16.74 8.48
C LYS A 345 17.14 -15.24 8.17
N ARG A 346 16.92 -14.90 6.90
CA ARG A 346 16.95 -13.53 6.40
C ARG A 346 15.69 -13.22 5.59
N LEU A 347 15.38 -11.94 5.43
CA LEU A 347 14.37 -11.46 4.48
C LEU A 347 14.96 -10.29 3.72
N LEU A 348 14.86 -10.33 2.39
CA LEU A 348 15.17 -9.19 1.54
C LEU A 348 13.86 -8.56 1.10
N MET A 349 13.55 -7.40 1.67
CA MET A 349 12.35 -6.64 1.37
C MET A 349 12.71 -5.28 0.77
N ASN A 350 11.71 -4.55 0.31
CA ASN A 350 11.83 -3.16 -0.09
C ASN A 350 11.16 -2.26 0.93
N ASN A 351 11.42 -0.96 0.80
CA ASN A 351 10.41 0.02 1.16
C ASN A 351 9.15 -0.21 0.27
N PRO A 352 8.02 -0.66 0.84
CA PRO A 352 6.81 -0.98 0.08
C PRO A 352 6.09 0.29 -0.42
N PHE A 353 6.44 1.46 0.09
CA PHE A 353 5.77 2.71 -0.26
C PHE A 353 6.52 3.47 -1.35
N GLY A 354 5.76 4.20 -2.18
CA GLY A 354 6.30 5.09 -3.21
C GLY A 354 6.96 6.37 -2.66
N VAL A 355 7.20 6.46 -1.35
CA VAL A 355 7.81 7.59 -0.66
C VAL A 355 8.83 7.10 0.35
N ASP A 356 9.75 7.97 0.74
CA ASP A 356 10.73 7.68 1.77
C ASP A 356 10.03 7.38 3.12
N ILE A 357 10.49 6.33 3.81
CA ILE A 357 10.00 5.98 5.14
C ILE A 357 11.09 6.13 6.18
N MET A 358 10.70 6.34 7.43
CA MET A 358 11.63 6.34 8.54
C MET A 358 11.88 4.91 9.01
N LEU A 359 13.11 4.60 9.43
CA LEU A 359 13.43 3.29 10.00
C LEU A 359 12.55 2.94 11.22
N SER A 360 12.16 3.95 12.01
CA SER A 360 11.21 3.82 13.14
C SER A 360 9.75 3.59 12.74
N ASP A 361 9.42 3.79 11.46
CA ASP A 361 8.11 3.46 10.88
C ASP A 361 8.15 2.09 10.17
N LEU A 362 9.33 1.62 9.74
CA LEU A 362 9.52 0.27 9.21
C LEU A 362 9.27 -0.81 10.27
N ILE A 363 9.90 -0.68 11.44
CA ILE A 363 9.66 -1.56 12.59
C ILE A 363 9.18 -0.68 13.75
N SER A 364 7.86 -0.57 13.90
CA SER A 364 7.23 0.19 14.97
C SER A 364 7.50 -0.43 16.35
N SER A 365 7.42 0.38 17.40
CA SER A 365 7.64 -0.05 18.80
C SER A 365 6.72 -1.20 19.22
N GLU A 366 5.48 -1.24 18.73
CA GLU A 366 4.53 -2.33 18.99
C GLU A 366 5.07 -3.71 18.55
N ASN A 367 5.96 -3.73 17.57
CA ASN A 367 6.61 -4.92 17.01
C ASN A 367 7.97 -5.24 17.65
N ILE A 368 8.45 -4.45 18.63
CA ILE A 368 9.75 -4.62 19.27
C ILE A 368 9.58 -5.21 20.67
N ASP A 369 10.50 -6.07 21.08
CA ASP A 369 10.62 -6.59 22.44
C ASP A 369 12.10 -6.82 22.81
N ASP A 370 12.41 -6.94 24.09
CA ASP A 370 13.70 -7.41 24.61
C ASP A 370 13.59 -8.80 25.27
N ASN A 371 12.37 -9.30 25.44
CA ASN A 371 12.12 -10.63 25.93
C ASN A 371 12.35 -11.70 24.85
N VAL A 372 13.42 -12.47 25.00
CA VAL A 372 13.79 -13.58 24.11
C VAL A 372 12.78 -14.72 24.03
N SER A 373 11.76 -14.77 24.90
CA SER A 373 10.65 -15.72 24.77
C SER A 373 9.59 -15.25 23.77
N ASN A 374 9.56 -13.96 23.41
CA ASN A 374 8.60 -13.42 22.46
C ASN A 374 9.09 -13.54 21.01
N GLY A 375 9.18 -14.79 20.54
CA GLY A 375 9.70 -15.14 19.22
C GLY A 375 9.03 -14.49 18.01
N LYS A 376 7.86 -13.85 18.18
CA LYS A 376 7.10 -13.20 17.11
C LYS A 376 7.47 -11.72 16.91
N LYS A 377 8.15 -11.09 17.88
CA LYS A 377 8.53 -9.67 17.85
C LYS A 377 10.00 -9.48 17.51
N TRP A 378 10.35 -8.31 16.96
CA TRP A 378 11.72 -7.89 16.69
C TRP A 378 12.53 -7.74 17.98
N LEU A 379 13.66 -8.46 18.08
CA LEU A 379 14.50 -8.46 19.27
C LEU A 379 15.35 -7.20 19.31
N SER A 380 15.20 -6.45 20.39
CA SER A 380 16.06 -5.34 20.75
C SER A 380 17.09 -5.75 21.79
N SER A 381 18.27 -5.12 21.73
CA SER A 381 19.34 -5.29 22.71
C SER A 381 20.36 -4.16 22.60
N PRO A 382 20.97 -3.71 23.70
CA PRO A 382 22.11 -2.80 23.63
C PRO A 382 23.28 -3.34 22.79
N SER A 383 23.40 -4.67 22.64
CA SER A 383 24.43 -5.32 21.82
C SER A 383 23.90 -5.65 20.43
N GLN A 384 24.60 -5.19 19.39
CA GLN A 384 24.26 -5.53 18.00
C GLN A 384 24.33 -7.03 17.71
N GLU A 385 25.14 -7.78 18.46
CA GLU A 385 25.35 -9.20 18.20
C GLU A 385 24.16 -10.05 18.64
N VAL A 386 23.33 -9.48 19.53
CA VAL A 386 22.14 -10.12 20.11
C VAL A 386 20.88 -9.57 19.45
N ALA A 387 20.80 -8.25 19.25
CA ALA A 387 19.65 -7.62 18.60
C ALA A 387 19.50 -8.10 17.16
N ASP A 388 18.28 -8.12 16.66
CA ASP A 388 18.05 -8.28 15.23
C ASP A 388 18.54 -7.06 14.47
N ASN A 389 18.98 -7.28 13.23
CA ASN A 389 19.58 -6.23 12.42
C ASN A 389 18.74 -5.90 11.20
N VAL A 390 18.69 -4.60 10.91
CA VAL A 390 18.20 -4.05 9.64
C VAL A 390 19.40 -3.53 8.89
N GLU A 391 19.67 -4.10 7.72
CA GLU A 391 20.72 -3.64 6.83
C GLU A 391 20.08 -2.89 5.66
N ILE A 392 20.57 -1.67 5.40
CA ILE A 392 20.07 -0.84 4.30
C ILE A 392 21.21 -0.65 3.30
N LEU A 393 20.95 -0.94 2.04
CA LEU A 393 21.89 -0.70 0.96
C LEU A 393 21.81 0.76 0.53
N ASN A 394 22.91 1.50 0.65
CA ASN A 394 23.02 2.86 0.16
C ASN A 394 24.31 3.04 -0.64
N GLN A 395 24.20 3.48 -1.89
CA GLN A 395 25.36 3.69 -2.79
C GLN A 395 26.31 2.48 -2.90
N GLY A 396 25.76 1.26 -2.89
CA GLY A 396 26.53 0.01 -2.96
C GLY A 396 27.17 -0.43 -1.64
N ILE A 397 26.93 0.26 -0.54
CA ILE A 397 27.44 -0.07 0.80
C ILE A 397 26.27 -0.44 1.71
N TRP A 398 26.38 -1.60 2.37
CA TRP A 398 25.43 -2.00 3.40
C TRP A 398 25.73 -1.29 4.71
N HIS A 399 24.70 -0.67 5.29
CA HIS A 399 24.75 -0.10 6.63
C HIS A 399 23.87 -0.90 7.57
N THR A 400 24.46 -1.42 8.65
CA THR A 400 23.76 -2.21 9.67
C THR A 400 23.22 -1.32 10.78
N TYR A 401 21.95 -1.53 11.11
CA TYR A 401 21.22 -0.87 12.19
C TYR A 401 20.60 -1.90 13.12
N TRP A 402 20.43 -1.54 14.39
CA TRP A 402 19.70 -2.34 15.38
C TRP A 402 18.98 -1.45 16.39
N HIS A 403 18.00 -2.00 17.10
CA HIS A 403 17.28 -1.30 18.15
C HIS A 403 17.81 -1.70 19.53
N ASP A 404 18.06 -0.74 20.41
CA ASP A 404 18.70 -0.98 21.72
C ASP A 404 17.73 -1.24 22.88
N GLY A 405 16.42 -1.08 22.64
CA GLY A 405 15.34 -1.30 23.61
C GLY A 405 14.75 0.00 24.18
N THR A 406 15.36 1.16 23.91
CA THR A 406 14.81 2.46 24.32
C THR A 406 13.42 2.67 23.72
N ASN A 407 12.43 3.07 24.53
CA ASN A 407 11.06 3.33 24.08
C ASN A 407 10.37 2.17 23.32
N LYS A 408 10.81 0.92 23.52
CA LYS A 408 10.15 -0.27 22.94
C LYS A 408 8.69 -0.45 23.40
N ASP A 409 8.37 0.00 24.62
CA ASP A 409 7.05 -0.17 25.23
C ASP A 409 6.04 0.93 24.80
N VAL A 410 6.40 1.78 23.82
CA VAL A 410 5.49 2.79 23.25
C VAL A 410 4.32 2.09 22.56
N THR A 411 3.13 2.22 23.15
CA THR A 411 1.87 1.67 22.63
C THR A 411 1.06 2.70 21.83
N LEU A 412 1.28 3.99 22.09
CA LEU A 412 0.64 5.09 21.37
C LEU A 412 1.68 6.14 21.03
N LYS A 413 2.04 6.25 19.75
CA LYS A 413 2.93 7.32 19.27
C LYS A 413 2.28 8.68 19.49
N ALA A 414 3.04 9.64 19.99
CA ALA A 414 2.59 11.01 20.12
C ALA A 414 2.39 11.68 18.76
N GLN A 415 1.46 12.63 18.72
CA GLN A 415 1.18 13.45 17.55
C GLN A 415 1.17 14.92 17.93
N VAL A 416 1.68 15.73 17.02
CA VAL A 416 1.87 17.16 17.23
C VAL A 416 1.44 17.87 15.96
N SER A 417 0.54 18.83 16.09
CA SER A 417 0.27 19.76 15.00
C SER A 417 1.24 20.92 15.08
N ALA A 418 1.70 21.36 13.91
CA ALA A 418 2.44 22.61 13.77
C ALA A 418 1.67 23.62 12.93
N ARG A 419 2.02 24.90 13.08
CA ARG A 419 1.66 25.97 12.15
C ARG A 419 2.93 26.54 11.49
N ALA A 420 2.76 27.53 10.61
CA ALA A 420 3.91 28.24 10.04
C ALA A 420 4.77 28.86 11.14
N GLY A 421 6.09 28.85 10.94
CA GLY A 421 7.07 29.36 11.89
C GLY A 421 6.89 30.86 12.13
N THR A 422 6.83 31.25 13.40
CA THR A 422 6.65 32.66 13.80
C THR A 422 7.90 33.32 14.33
N GLY A 423 9.01 32.59 14.41
CA GLY A 423 10.31 33.13 14.75
C GLY A 423 10.93 33.92 13.61
N VAL A 424 12.09 34.52 13.87
CA VAL A 424 12.87 35.27 12.87
C VAL A 424 13.12 34.40 11.64
N ALA A 425 12.92 34.95 10.45
CA ALA A 425 13.04 34.24 9.16
C ALA A 425 12.15 32.99 9.03
N GLY A 426 10.99 32.96 9.69
CA GLY A 426 10.06 31.82 9.62
C GLY A 426 10.60 30.58 10.33
N SER A 427 11.35 30.78 11.41
CA SER A 427 11.85 29.71 12.27
C SER A 427 10.75 29.20 13.21
N ILE A 428 10.82 27.93 13.59
CA ILE A 428 9.82 27.30 14.48
C ILE A 428 10.06 27.74 15.91
N THR A 429 8.98 28.12 16.59
CA THR A 429 8.99 28.48 18.01
C THR A 429 8.06 27.58 18.81
N GLN A 430 8.15 27.62 20.14
CA GLN A 430 7.31 26.79 21.02
C GLN A 430 5.81 27.01 20.81
N GLN A 431 5.43 28.24 20.46
CA GLN A 431 4.02 28.61 20.24
C GLN A 431 3.47 28.08 18.91
N ASP A 432 4.33 27.51 18.07
CA ASP A 432 3.97 26.98 16.76
C ASP A 432 3.64 25.49 16.81
N LEU A 433 3.68 24.88 18.00
CA LEU A 433 3.39 23.46 18.26
C LEU A 433 2.19 23.30 19.20
N SER A 434 1.38 22.27 18.98
CA SER A 434 0.27 21.94 19.88
C SER A 434 -0.04 20.44 19.87
N MET A 435 -0.36 19.89 21.05
CA MET A 435 -0.76 18.48 21.27
C MET A 435 -2.01 18.40 22.15
N GLU A 436 -2.81 19.47 22.18
CA GLU A 436 -3.94 19.64 23.08
C GLU A 436 -5.20 18.92 22.57
N SER A 437 -6.10 18.57 23.49
CA SER A 437 -7.41 18.03 23.17
C SER A 437 -8.43 18.51 24.21
N ARG A 438 -9.61 18.97 23.78
CA ARG A 438 -10.69 19.39 24.68
C ARG A 438 -12.08 19.09 24.10
N ALA A 439 -13.08 19.07 24.98
CA ALA A 439 -14.48 18.90 24.60
C ALA A 439 -15.02 20.12 23.84
N ILE A 440 -15.93 19.87 22.91
CA ILE A 440 -16.68 20.89 22.18
C ILE A 440 -18.02 21.10 22.88
N SER A 441 -18.31 22.33 23.27
CA SER A 441 -19.57 22.66 23.95
C SER A 441 -20.67 23.08 22.98
N ALA A 442 -20.31 23.69 21.85
CA ALA A 442 -21.24 24.09 20.80
C ALA A 442 -20.55 24.16 19.43
N MET A 443 -21.34 24.07 18.36
CA MET A 443 -20.91 24.41 17.00
C MET A 443 -22.03 25.15 16.28
N SER A 444 -21.67 26.12 15.44
CA SER A 444 -22.63 26.81 14.59
C SER A 444 -23.00 25.98 13.35
N ASN A 445 -24.17 26.28 12.75
CA ASN A 445 -24.65 25.65 11.53
C ASN A 445 -24.80 26.70 10.39
N PRO A 446 -23.70 27.24 9.85
CA PRO A 446 -23.75 28.33 8.90
C PRO A 446 -24.08 27.85 7.47
N PRO A 447 -24.62 28.73 6.60
CA PRO A 447 -24.87 28.43 5.19
C PRO A 447 -23.57 28.21 4.40
N ALA A 448 -23.71 27.69 3.18
CA ALA A 448 -22.58 27.50 2.27
C ALA A 448 -21.82 28.82 2.05
N GLY A 449 -20.48 28.75 2.05
CA GLY A 449 -19.60 29.93 1.92
C GLY A 449 -19.21 30.59 3.26
N SER A 450 -19.74 30.11 4.38
CA SER A 450 -19.31 30.49 5.73
C SER A 450 -18.69 29.29 6.47
N ASN A 451 -17.90 29.58 7.51
CA ASN A 451 -17.19 28.57 8.30
C ASN A 451 -17.96 28.21 9.57
N ILE A 452 -18.00 26.93 9.93
CA ILE A 452 -18.45 26.46 11.24
C ILE A 452 -17.56 27.11 12.31
N GLU A 453 -18.19 27.77 13.27
CA GLU A 453 -17.56 28.23 14.50
C GLU A 453 -17.74 27.13 15.56
N VAL A 454 -16.64 26.72 16.17
CA VAL A 454 -16.59 25.74 17.25
C VAL A 454 -16.36 26.47 18.55
N THR A 455 -17.18 26.17 19.57
CA THR A 455 -17.01 26.69 20.93
C THR A 455 -16.36 25.65 21.82
N SER A 456 -15.25 26.03 22.46
CA SER A 456 -14.52 25.25 23.46
C SER A 456 -13.81 26.21 24.40
N ILE A 457 -14.27 26.30 25.65
CA ILE A 457 -13.79 27.30 26.61
C ILE A 457 -12.29 27.13 26.92
N GLY A 458 -11.55 28.24 26.86
CA GLY A 458 -10.13 28.32 27.24
C GLY A 458 -9.23 27.37 26.43
N HIS A 459 -9.51 27.20 25.13
CA HIS A 459 -8.85 26.18 24.31
C HIS A 459 -7.37 26.45 24.05
N GLY A 460 -6.88 27.70 24.17
CA GLY A 460 -5.46 28.04 24.05
C GLY A 460 -4.86 27.89 22.65
N LEU A 461 -5.70 27.76 21.63
CA LEU A 461 -5.30 27.57 20.23
C LEU A 461 -4.89 28.90 19.61
N ARG A 462 -4.16 28.81 18.49
CA ARG A 462 -3.78 29.95 17.66
C ARG A 462 -4.16 29.69 16.21
N SER A 463 -4.43 30.75 15.46
CA SER A 463 -4.74 30.62 14.03
C SER A 463 -3.62 29.90 13.28
N GLY A 464 -4.00 29.00 12.38
CA GLY A 464 -3.09 28.30 11.48
C GLY A 464 -2.80 26.83 11.82
N PHE A 465 -3.19 26.35 13.00
CA PHE A 465 -3.15 24.92 13.31
C PHE A 465 -4.17 24.13 12.49
N VAL A 466 -3.94 22.83 12.37
CA VAL A 466 -4.96 21.87 11.92
C VAL A 466 -5.51 21.19 13.17
N VAL A 467 -6.83 21.10 13.26
CA VAL A 467 -7.52 20.36 14.33
C VAL A 467 -8.25 19.17 13.72
N ARG A 468 -8.30 18.07 14.46
CA ARG A 468 -9.19 16.94 14.21
C ARG A 468 -10.43 17.09 15.06
N ILE A 469 -11.60 17.11 14.44
CA ILE A 469 -12.91 17.08 15.11
C ILE A 469 -13.43 15.64 15.08
N GLU A 470 -13.89 15.16 16.23
CA GLU A 470 -14.42 13.80 16.37
C GLU A 470 -15.68 13.79 17.24
N GLY A 471 -16.58 12.84 16.96
CA GLY A 471 -17.76 12.57 17.77
C GLY A 471 -18.82 13.68 17.74
N ALA A 472 -18.74 14.59 16.77
CA ALA A 472 -19.70 15.64 16.58
C ALA A 472 -20.95 15.12 15.85
N ARG A 473 -22.11 15.27 16.49
CA ARG A 473 -23.40 14.86 15.94
C ARG A 473 -24.38 16.02 15.98
N GLY A 474 -25.41 15.93 15.16
CA GLY A 474 -26.43 16.98 15.14
C GLY A 474 -27.68 16.54 14.37
N ARG A 475 -28.71 17.37 14.46
CA ARG A 475 -29.95 17.20 13.70
C ARG A 475 -29.76 17.75 12.29
N LYS A 476 -29.94 16.91 11.27
CA LYS A 476 -29.75 17.26 9.86
C LYS A 476 -30.58 18.47 9.49
N THR A 477 -30.01 19.39 8.71
CA THR A 477 -30.72 20.56 8.20
C THR A 477 -30.64 20.69 6.68
N ASP A 478 -31.65 21.34 6.08
CA ASP A 478 -31.63 21.75 4.68
C ASP A 478 -30.71 22.97 4.41
N ASP A 479 -30.72 23.47 3.19
CA ASP A 479 -29.94 24.65 2.78
C ASP A 479 -30.39 25.94 3.48
N ALA A 480 -31.66 26.02 3.87
CA ALA A 480 -32.24 27.11 4.64
C ALA A 480 -32.04 26.96 6.17
N LYS A 481 -31.35 25.89 6.60
CA LYS A 481 -31.04 25.55 7.99
C LYS A 481 -32.27 25.17 8.83
N ASN A 482 -33.33 24.68 8.20
CA ASN A 482 -34.44 24.02 8.88
C ASN A 482 -34.10 22.54 9.08
N GLN A 483 -34.54 21.96 10.20
CA GLN A 483 -34.34 20.53 10.48
C GLN A 483 -35.18 19.65 9.55
N VAL A 484 -34.65 18.49 9.17
CA VAL A 484 -35.31 17.56 8.24
C VAL A 484 -35.28 16.11 8.74
N ASP A 485 -36.24 15.30 8.29
CA ASP A 485 -36.31 13.85 8.54
C ASP A 485 -35.45 13.02 7.56
N GLU A 486 -35.65 11.70 7.54
CA GLU A 486 -34.94 10.77 6.66
C GLU A 486 -35.24 10.96 5.17
N ASP A 487 -36.47 11.40 4.87
CA ASP A 487 -36.94 11.67 3.51
C ASP A 487 -36.59 13.10 3.04
N GLY A 488 -36.10 13.95 3.94
CA GLY A 488 -35.73 15.33 3.67
C GLY A 488 -36.87 16.34 3.82
N ASN A 489 -37.99 15.95 4.45
CA ASN A 489 -39.07 16.87 4.75
C ASN A 489 -38.73 17.69 5.99
N GLN A 490 -39.16 18.96 5.99
CA GLN A 490 -38.96 19.85 7.12
C GLN A 490 -39.71 19.37 8.37
N THR A 491 -39.01 19.34 9.51
CA THR A 491 -39.55 18.95 10.81
C THR A 491 -39.58 20.12 11.79
N ALA A 492 -40.29 19.94 12.91
CA ALA A 492 -40.22 20.87 14.02
C ALA A 492 -38.82 20.85 14.66
N PRO A 493 -38.34 21.99 15.20
CA PRO A 493 -37.07 22.03 15.92
C PRO A 493 -37.03 21.03 17.07
N GLY A 494 -36.09 20.09 17.02
CA GLY A 494 -35.97 19.01 18.00
C GLY A 494 -36.21 17.60 17.44
N ASP A 495 -36.88 17.51 16.29
CA ASP A 495 -37.32 16.24 15.71
C ASP A 495 -36.55 15.85 14.44
N GLY A 496 -35.55 16.63 14.01
CA GLY A 496 -34.71 16.30 12.86
C GLY A 496 -33.88 15.02 13.04
N LEU A 497 -33.58 14.34 11.93
CA LEU A 497 -32.76 13.14 11.88
C LEU A 497 -31.36 13.39 12.47
N ILE A 498 -30.92 12.54 13.39
CA ILE A 498 -29.57 12.65 13.97
C ILE A 498 -28.55 12.03 13.03
N ILE A 499 -27.57 12.83 12.61
CA ILE A 499 -26.48 12.42 11.73
C ILE A 499 -25.12 12.70 12.38
N GLU A 500 -24.08 12.04 11.87
CA GLU A 500 -22.71 12.49 12.08
C GLU A 500 -22.53 13.84 11.38
N SER A 501 -21.98 14.80 12.11
CA SER A 501 -21.76 16.14 11.57
C SER A 501 -20.71 16.07 10.47
N ALA A 502 -20.91 16.85 9.41
CA ALA A 502 -19.88 17.02 8.40
C ALA A 502 -18.62 17.68 8.99
N ALA A 503 -18.72 18.34 10.16
CA ALA A 503 -17.59 18.94 10.87
C ALA A 503 -16.55 17.92 11.35
N ASN A 504 -16.88 16.62 11.45
CA ASN A 504 -15.89 15.59 11.77
C ASN A 504 -14.80 15.54 10.68
N GLY A 505 -13.54 15.37 11.08
CA GLY A 505 -12.39 15.36 10.18
C GLY A 505 -11.33 16.43 10.51
N PHE A 506 -10.42 16.67 9.57
CA PHE A 506 -9.26 17.56 9.76
C PHE A 506 -9.45 18.90 9.07
N TYR A 507 -9.32 19.99 9.82
CA TYR A 507 -9.52 21.34 9.29
C TYR A 507 -8.46 22.30 9.81
N LYS A 508 -7.97 23.18 8.93
CA LYS A 508 -7.18 24.33 9.35
C LYS A 508 -8.08 25.33 10.06
N ILE A 509 -7.63 25.86 11.19
CA ILE A 509 -8.40 26.85 11.95
C ILE A 509 -8.03 28.29 11.62
N GLU A 510 -9.03 29.16 11.64
CA GLU A 510 -8.90 30.62 11.53
C GLU A 510 -9.85 31.34 12.50
N LYS A 511 -9.77 32.68 12.55
CA LYS A 511 -10.55 33.55 13.45
C LYS A 511 -10.67 33.01 14.90
N VAL A 512 -9.51 32.83 15.53
CA VAL A 512 -9.41 32.20 16.85
C VAL A 512 -9.57 33.24 17.97
N THR A 513 -10.47 32.98 18.92
CA THR A 513 -10.65 33.74 20.16
C THR A 513 -10.12 32.92 21.35
N VAL A 514 -10.51 33.27 22.59
CA VAL A 514 -10.16 32.47 23.79
C VAL A 514 -11.01 31.20 23.88
N ASP A 515 -12.25 31.28 23.39
CA ASP A 515 -13.28 30.24 23.57
C ASP A 515 -13.85 29.71 22.25
N THR A 516 -13.52 30.32 21.11
CA THR A 516 -14.04 29.93 19.78
C THR A 516 -12.98 29.92 18.69
N PHE A 517 -13.20 29.11 17.66
CA PHE A 517 -12.41 29.11 16.42
C PHE A 517 -13.25 28.66 15.23
N GLU A 518 -12.87 29.09 14.02
CA GLU A 518 -13.56 28.71 12.78
C GLU A 518 -12.83 27.58 12.03
N LEU A 519 -13.60 26.63 11.49
CA LEU A 519 -13.12 25.57 10.60
C LEU A 519 -13.07 26.09 9.16
N LYS A 520 -11.87 26.36 8.65
CA LYS A 520 -11.70 26.97 7.33
C LYS A 520 -12.34 26.16 6.20
N GLY A 521 -13.20 26.81 5.44
CA GLY A 521 -13.84 26.26 4.24
C GLY A 521 -14.91 25.22 4.52
N LYS A 522 -15.37 25.09 5.78
CA LYS A 522 -16.36 24.09 6.16
C LYS A 522 -17.67 24.72 6.58
N SER A 523 -18.74 24.44 5.83
CA SER A 523 -20.11 24.84 6.17
C SER A 523 -20.84 23.78 7.01
N GLY A 524 -21.86 24.21 7.75
CA GLY A 524 -22.69 23.34 8.59
C GLY A 524 -23.75 22.58 7.80
N ASN A 525 -24.03 21.35 8.23
CA ASN A 525 -25.08 20.48 7.69
C ASN A 525 -26.09 20.01 8.75
N CYS A 526 -25.88 20.41 10.01
CA CYS A 526 -26.70 19.97 11.13
C CYS A 526 -26.65 20.96 12.28
N ASP A 527 -27.75 21.03 13.04
CA ASP A 527 -27.79 21.71 14.32
C ASP A 527 -27.11 20.84 15.37
N PHE A 528 -26.03 21.37 15.96
CA PHE A 528 -25.20 20.62 16.88
C PHE A 528 -25.97 20.09 18.09
N LEU A 529 -25.77 18.81 18.40
CA LEU A 529 -26.29 18.16 19.58
C LEU A 529 -25.14 17.92 20.56
N SER A 530 -25.16 18.64 21.69
CA SER A 530 -24.14 18.48 22.74
C SER A 530 -24.42 17.21 23.54
N THR A 531 -23.88 16.08 23.07
CA THR A 531 -23.95 14.77 23.73
C THR A 531 -22.76 14.52 24.67
N GLY A 532 -21.83 15.48 24.78
CA GLY A 532 -20.58 15.33 25.56
C GLY A 532 -19.50 14.47 24.90
N THR A 533 -19.78 13.90 23.72
CA THR A 533 -18.84 13.04 22.97
C THR A 533 -17.95 13.83 22.00
N ALA A 534 -18.37 15.04 21.62
CA ALA A 534 -17.66 15.86 20.65
C ALA A 534 -16.40 16.47 21.26
N LYS A 535 -15.27 16.32 20.57
CA LYS A 535 -13.99 16.91 20.98
C LYS A 535 -13.19 17.38 19.77
N TRP A 536 -12.27 18.30 20.02
CA TRP A 536 -11.21 18.64 19.08
C TRP A 536 -9.87 18.20 19.64
N SER A 537 -8.92 17.90 18.77
CA SER A 537 -7.52 17.67 19.12
C SER A 537 -6.56 18.26 18.08
N THR A 538 -5.41 18.75 18.51
CA THR A 538 -4.27 19.08 17.63
C THR A 538 -3.20 17.99 17.68
N GLY A 539 -3.45 16.90 18.39
CA GLY A 539 -2.50 15.82 18.57
C GLY A 539 -2.79 15.03 19.83
N ARG A 540 -1.80 14.26 20.28
CA ARG A 540 -1.86 13.42 21.48
C ARG A 540 -0.47 13.27 22.07
N VAL A 541 -0.39 13.19 23.38
CA VAL A 541 0.89 13.09 24.12
C VAL A 541 1.56 11.70 24.02
N GLY A 542 0.84 10.71 23.48
CA GLY A 542 1.30 9.33 23.39
C GLY A 542 1.38 8.62 24.74
N SER A 543 1.80 7.35 24.74
CA SER A 543 1.96 6.53 25.94
C SER A 543 3.03 5.45 25.76
N GLY A 544 3.69 5.06 26.86
CA GLY A 544 4.69 3.99 26.90
C GLY A 544 6.14 4.44 26.66
N TYR A 545 6.39 5.75 26.69
CA TYR A 545 7.73 6.29 26.56
C TYR A 545 8.53 6.09 27.85
N SER A 546 9.67 5.41 27.78
CA SER A 546 10.59 5.22 28.90
C SER A 546 11.70 6.26 28.97
N GLN A 547 11.96 6.98 27.87
CA GLN A 547 12.99 8.02 27.73
C GLN A 547 12.50 9.14 26.81
N ASP A 548 13.14 10.31 26.91
CA ASP A 548 12.90 11.44 26.00
C ASP A 548 13.01 11.03 24.53
N ALA A 549 12.16 11.62 23.69
CA ALA A 549 12.04 11.30 22.27
C ALA A 549 12.61 12.42 21.40
N PHE A 550 12.98 12.13 20.16
CA PHE A 550 13.49 13.16 19.23
C PHE A 550 12.40 13.67 18.32
N VAL A 551 12.47 14.94 17.93
CA VAL A 551 11.47 15.59 17.09
C VAL A 551 12.12 16.18 15.85
N SER A 552 11.55 15.88 14.69
CA SER A 552 11.96 16.45 13.39
C SER A 552 10.79 17.14 12.69
N PHE A 553 11.11 18.10 11.83
CA PHE A 553 10.13 18.93 11.11
C PHE A 553 10.36 18.81 9.61
N ILE A 554 9.35 18.30 8.90
CA ILE A 554 9.45 17.97 7.47
C ILE A 554 8.47 18.84 6.67
N GLY A 555 8.95 19.41 5.56
CA GLY A 555 8.14 20.25 4.69
C GLY A 555 7.95 21.67 5.22
N GLY A 556 6.81 22.29 4.94
CA GLY A 556 6.53 23.67 5.36
C GLY A 556 7.33 24.76 4.63
N GLY A 557 8.20 24.39 3.67
CA GLY A 557 9.09 25.30 2.95
C GLY A 557 10.41 25.60 3.66
N GLY A 558 10.59 25.13 4.90
CA GLY A 558 11.78 25.36 5.72
C GLY A 558 12.69 24.15 5.85
N GLN A 559 13.82 24.32 6.53
CA GLN A 559 14.82 23.28 6.80
C GLN A 559 15.49 23.48 8.17
N GLY A 560 16.03 22.38 8.71
CA GLY A 560 16.96 22.40 9.85
C GLY A 560 16.34 22.55 11.24
N ALA A 561 15.01 22.50 11.39
CA ALA A 561 14.38 22.49 12.70
C ALA A 561 14.46 21.10 13.36
N MET A 562 14.77 21.07 14.66
CA MET A 562 14.91 19.88 15.50
C MET A 562 14.43 20.18 16.92
N GLY A 563 13.97 19.14 17.63
CA GLY A 563 13.59 19.25 19.04
C GLY A 563 13.73 17.94 19.81
N ILE A 564 13.51 18.04 21.11
CA ILE A 564 13.46 16.92 22.06
C ILE A 564 12.09 16.95 22.73
N ALA A 565 11.36 15.85 22.65
CA ALA A 565 10.13 15.65 23.38
C ALA A 565 10.46 15.11 24.78
N GLN A 566 10.19 15.92 25.80
CA GLN A 566 10.40 15.53 27.19
C GLN A 566 9.30 14.59 27.64
N VAL A 567 9.70 13.53 28.32
CA VAL A 567 8.79 12.49 28.78
C VAL A 567 8.64 12.55 30.30
N GLN A 568 7.38 12.55 30.76
CA GLN A 568 7.04 12.37 32.17
C GLN A 568 5.93 11.33 32.29
N ASN A 569 6.09 10.41 33.25
CA ASN A 569 5.10 9.38 33.56
C ASN A 569 4.63 8.60 32.33
N GLY A 570 5.56 8.26 31.41
CA GLY A 570 5.24 7.45 30.24
C GLY A 570 4.68 8.21 29.03
N SER A 571 4.49 9.53 29.12
CA SER A 571 3.87 10.36 28.07
C SER A 571 4.69 11.63 27.81
N ILE A 572 4.55 12.22 26.63
CA ILE A 572 5.25 13.47 26.30
C ILE A 572 4.59 14.64 27.02
N SER A 573 5.36 15.35 27.84
CA SER A 573 4.87 16.52 28.59
C SER A 573 5.11 17.83 27.83
N SER A 574 6.20 17.93 27.08
CA SER A 574 6.54 19.11 26.29
C SER A 574 7.52 18.76 25.17
N ILE A 575 7.68 19.69 24.22
CA ILE A 575 8.73 19.61 23.20
C ILE A 575 9.63 20.80 23.39
N ILE A 576 10.94 20.59 23.52
CA ILE A 576 11.95 21.64 23.55
C ILE A 576 12.59 21.72 22.17
N ILE A 577 12.53 22.91 21.55
CA ILE A 577 13.18 23.15 20.27
C ILE A 577 14.68 23.33 20.52
N THR A 578 15.49 22.46 19.93
CA THR A 578 16.96 22.51 20.05
C THR A 578 17.60 23.23 18.87
N SER A 579 16.97 23.17 17.70
CA SER A 579 17.29 23.99 16.53
C SER A 579 15.99 24.51 15.95
N PRO A 580 15.78 25.83 15.84
CA PRO A 580 14.51 26.38 15.35
C PRO A 580 14.41 26.35 13.81
N GLY A 581 15.51 26.06 13.11
CA GLY A 581 15.58 26.04 11.64
C GLY A 581 15.24 27.40 11.01
N SER A 582 14.91 27.41 9.71
CA SER A 582 14.49 28.63 9.00
C SER A 582 13.60 28.31 7.79
N GLY A 583 12.80 29.28 7.33
CA GLY A 583 12.03 29.20 6.10
C GLY A 583 10.67 28.48 6.16
N TYR A 584 10.16 28.14 7.35
CA TYR A 584 8.89 27.42 7.52
C TYR A 584 7.67 28.34 7.32
N VAL A 585 7.42 28.77 6.08
CA VAL A 585 6.30 29.65 5.68
C VAL A 585 4.93 28.96 5.66
N LYS A 586 4.92 27.63 5.68
CA LYS A 586 3.72 26.78 5.83
C LYS A 586 3.93 25.83 7.02
N ALA A 587 2.85 25.23 7.51
CA ALA A 587 2.91 24.24 8.57
C ALA A 587 3.79 23.03 8.14
N PRO A 588 4.87 22.69 8.86
CA PRO A 588 5.59 21.44 8.65
C PRO A 588 4.80 20.26 9.24
N LYS A 589 5.12 19.05 8.79
CA LYS A 589 4.76 17.81 9.51
C LYS A 589 5.76 17.61 10.65
N VAL A 590 5.26 17.42 11.87
CA VAL A 590 6.07 17.12 13.05
C VAL A 590 6.13 15.60 13.22
N LYS A 591 7.33 15.05 13.27
CA LYS A 591 7.55 13.61 13.49
C LYS A 591 8.25 13.42 14.82
N VAL A 592 7.58 12.70 15.72
CA VAL A 592 8.13 12.28 17.01
C VAL A 592 8.70 10.87 16.86
N HIS A 593 10.01 10.77 17.04
CA HIS A 593 10.77 9.54 16.94
C HIS A 593 10.93 8.92 18.31
N SER A 594 10.39 7.73 18.52
CA SER A 594 10.61 6.94 19.74
C SER A 594 12.11 6.69 19.98
N GLY A 595 12.93 6.68 18.93
CA GLY A 595 14.38 6.50 19.03
C GLY A 595 14.77 5.04 19.20
N GLY A 596 15.89 4.79 19.90
CA GLY A 596 16.43 3.44 20.17
C GLY A 596 17.25 2.81 19.05
N TRP A 597 17.19 3.35 17.84
CA TRP A 597 17.98 2.87 16.71
C TRP A 597 19.45 3.29 16.80
N ARG A 598 20.33 2.34 16.48
CA ARG A 598 21.79 2.45 16.49
C ARG A 598 22.35 2.06 15.13
N ARG A 599 23.56 2.54 14.80
CA ARG A 599 24.28 2.17 13.57
C ARG A 599 25.65 1.61 13.89
N LEU A 600 26.05 0.56 13.17
CA LEU A 600 27.38 -0.02 13.30
C LEU A 600 28.45 1.02 12.92
N GLY A 601 29.49 1.14 13.75
CA GLY A 601 30.61 2.05 13.54
C GLY A 601 30.35 3.51 13.92
N ALA A 602 29.19 3.84 14.49
CA ALA A 602 28.81 5.22 14.82
C ALA A 602 28.91 5.60 16.32
N GLY A 603 29.40 4.71 17.17
CA GLY A 603 29.44 4.92 18.61
C GLY A 603 28.06 4.86 19.28
N LYS A 604 27.87 5.60 20.39
CA LYS A 604 26.65 5.57 21.22
C LYS A 604 25.63 6.66 20.89
N ALA A 605 25.74 7.34 19.74
CA ALA A 605 24.73 8.30 19.32
C ALA A 605 23.48 7.54 18.81
N PRO A 606 22.26 7.90 19.26
CA PRO A 606 21.04 7.36 18.66
C PRO A 606 20.84 7.95 17.27
N TYR A 607 20.28 7.15 16.36
CA TYR A 607 19.91 7.58 15.02
C TYR A 607 18.40 7.63 14.91
N ASN A 608 17.83 8.80 14.74
CA ASN A 608 16.38 8.98 14.89
C ASN A 608 15.69 9.36 13.59
N ASP A 609 16.41 9.86 12.58
CA ASP A 609 15.88 10.40 11.33
C ASP A 609 16.40 9.65 10.09
N ILE A 610 16.77 8.38 10.23
CA ILE A 610 17.21 7.56 9.10
C ILE A 610 16.04 7.40 8.14
N LEU A 611 16.19 7.99 6.95
CA LEU A 611 15.30 7.80 5.82
C LEU A 611 15.72 6.58 5.01
N ILE A 612 14.74 5.76 4.68
CA ILE A 612 14.83 4.64 3.76
C ILE A 612 14.16 5.10 2.47
N PRO A 613 14.93 5.35 1.39
CA PRO A 613 14.36 5.85 0.14
C PRO A 613 13.28 4.93 -0.42
N ALA A 614 12.36 5.48 -1.21
CA ALA A 614 11.41 4.68 -1.99
C ALA A 614 12.15 3.63 -2.84
N GLY A 615 11.70 2.38 -2.78
CA GLY A 615 12.31 1.26 -3.50
C GLY A 615 13.70 0.80 -3.02
N ALA A 616 14.21 1.35 -1.91
CA ALA A 616 15.47 0.89 -1.33
C ALA A 616 15.35 -0.57 -0.84
N GLY A 617 16.40 -1.34 -1.07
CA GLY A 617 16.55 -2.70 -0.55
C GLY A 617 16.88 -2.70 0.94
N ILE A 618 16.14 -3.52 1.69
CA ILE A 618 16.25 -3.68 3.13
C ILE A 618 16.46 -5.16 3.40
N LEU A 619 17.60 -5.49 4.01
CA LEU A 619 17.89 -6.85 4.44
C LEU A 619 17.65 -6.95 5.95
N LEU A 620 16.68 -7.78 6.32
CA LEU A 620 16.40 -8.12 7.70
C LEU A 620 17.18 -9.38 8.08
N VAL A 621 17.90 -9.32 9.21
CA VAL A 621 18.68 -10.44 9.74
C VAL A 621 18.15 -10.80 11.12
N ARG A 622 17.55 -11.98 11.23
CA ARG A 622 16.96 -12.49 12.47
C ARG A 622 18.02 -13.20 13.32
N ARG A 623 18.45 -12.57 14.40
CA ARG A 623 19.32 -13.11 15.44
C ARG A 623 18.57 -13.60 16.68
N HIS A 624 17.27 -13.32 16.77
CA HIS A 624 16.42 -13.70 17.89
C HIS A 624 16.51 -15.21 18.24
N PRO A 625 16.98 -15.60 19.44
CA PRO A 625 17.21 -16.99 19.81
C PRO A 625 15.99 -17.92 19.77
N SER A 626 14.81 -17.40 20.09
CA SER A 626 13.53 -18.14 19.96
C SER A 626 12.70 -17.64 18.77
N GLY A 627 13.34 -17.07 17.75
CA GLY A 627 12.66 -16.38 16.66
C GLY A 627 11.82 -17.36 15.82
N VAL A 628 10.53 -17.10 15.72
CA VAL A 628 9.60 -17.84 14.85
C VAL A 628 9.17 -16.95 13.69
N SER A 629 8.78 -17.54 12.57
CA SER A 629 8.26 -16.75 11.47
C SER A 629 6.94 -16.09 11.88
N SER A 630 6.77 -14.82 11.52
CA SER A 630 5.63 -14.00 11.96
C SER A 630 5.44 -12.82 11.03
N ASN A 631 4.24 -12.22 11.07
CA ASN A 631 3.94 -11.01 10.31
C ASN A 631 4.12 -9.77 11.21
N LEU A 632 4.84 -8.78 10.71
CA LEU A 632 4.96 -7.47 11.35
C LEU A 632 4.24 -6.42 10.51
N ALA A 633 3.41 -5.61 11.17
CA ALA A 633 2.69 -4.53 10.52
C ALA A 633 3.64 -3.37 10.18
N ILE A 634 3.48 -2.80 8.98
CA ILE A 634 4.10 -1.55 8.57
C ILE A 634 2.99 -0.54 8.29
N ARG A 635 3.06 0.57 9.01
CA ARG A 635 2.12 1.66 8.85
C ARG A 635 2.52 2.53 7.67
N ASN A 636 1.54 2.94 6.87
CA ASN A 636 1.78 3.84 5.77
C ASN A 636 2.18 5.23 6.30
N PRO A 637 3.34 5.78 5.92
CA PRO A 637 3.82 7.07 6.43
C PRO A 637 2.99 8.27 5.95
N ILE A 638 2.19 8.09 4.89
CA ILE A 638 1.30 9.11 4.31
C ILE A 638 -0.03 9.15 5.03
N LYS A 639 -0.53 8.00 5.52
CA LYS A 639 -1.78 7.92 6.28
C LYS A 639 -1.58 8.78 7.53
N LEU A 640 -2.31 9.89 7.57
CA LEU A 640 -2.34 10.76 8.74
C LEU A 640 -3.15 10.00 9.79
N ASP A 641 -2.46 9.40 10.75
CA ASP A 641 -3.09 8.85 11.97
C ASP A 641 -3.98 9.89 12.68
#